data_AF-A0AA42Y2T2-F1
#
_entry.id   AF-A0AA42Y2T2-F1
#
_cell.length_a   1.000
_cell.length_b   1.000
_cell.length_c   1.000
_cell.angle_alpha   90.00
_cell.angle_beta   90.00
_cell.angle_gamma   90.00
#
_symmetry.space_group_name_H-M   'P 1'
#
loop_
_entity.id
_entity.type
_entity.pdbx_description
1 polymer ?
#
loop_
_entity_poly.entity_id
_entity_poly.type
_entity_poly.pdbx_seq_one_letter_code
_entity_poly.pdbx_strand_id
1 'polypeptide(L)'
;MTRSFPLLRLAVLGLVLSVTVQLACSESGGTGPNPVPTTLTLNKATVALDALGATDALSATVRDQNGNIMSGASVSWTSSSPAVASVSASGVVTAVANGSATVTASSGVANGQASVTVAQRAAQLQKLSGDAQTAPVVTVLADSLVLIVNDSRGNAIAGVSVAFAASASGGSVSPGSAATGAGGRVAAQWTFGTAAGAHTVTATPAGGTTTAQFGATATAAAADSVFAASGNAQTGTVGAALPAPLVVKVIDQYANGVAGADVVFTPAAGSGSVNPTNVQTGANGEASTTWTIGATLGSQSVEASAAGLKGDPVTFTATGSNLSVAAVSPDTMVEGASATLTGTGFSTTPANNTVTIGGLQATVTSATATTLGITVPTFACQPVRTVNVQVTVGGTNSNTVSHPVRPASLLALAPGEMMLVQDPTSFCLQFAPSSTGGNEYLVGVGAAAESPTLTLSYTMTAVQGAAAPAPVAMVPAFSPRSVRSAPSAVNLQEIERRVAHDRAEQRIRAFERQFLDPATNAALRPAAARSPAATMAVPNVGDTLHLHVPNIDNTGGTGNTTGACDSIGIDAVVKTVGSAGIFVTDLNNPAADSLTDAEIQAHSDTFDLHIYAADTTYFGTPSDLDINQRVFVVLTIEVNKLLSGQIAGFVFAGDLFSAASCASSDEGELFYGHVPDPGNVAGMGARQKSNVLFQMPSLIAHEFTHNIQQSRRIVVLGRSRSLSTWEAEGQATLAEEVVGHSILGNTPGMDYGASVALSGPGASWYRFIFDRLAWYFGWAGGGVRNANAPDECTLFGTQALNSGTPCEPFWFYGASWAFQRYVADRFGQSYPGGETALTKDWIAKSDLSGVQNVEALLGVQFDSVFARWAAQNYVDGRPGVASDTSIQMASWNVHDVLSSRSAAAPLAPAQQTFGNFAITEQVRPGSTVYTLLAAAASRPALAIRVRDLVDAPLGTATRPQIWIVRTK
;
A
#
# COMPACT_ATOMS: atom_id res chain seq x y z
N MET A 1 0.66 37.20 10.42
CA MET A 1 1.92 37.55 11.11
C MET A 1 2.72 36.28 11.39
N THR A 2 4.04 36.33 11.20
CA THR A 2 5.10 35.48 11.79
C THR A 2 4.80 34.02 12.20
N ARG A 3 5.48 33.07 11.54
CA ARG A 3 5.68 31.68 12.02
C ARG A 3 7.08 31.52 12.64
N SER A 4 7.19 30.60 13.60
CA SER A 4 8.42 30.19 14.31
C SER A 4 8.58 28.66 14.32
N PHE A 5 9.77 28.18 14.72
CA PHE A 5 10.13 26.90 15.40
C PHE A 5 11.35 26.12 14.77
N PRO A 6 12.14 25.36 15.58
CA PRO A 6 13.62 25.44 15.56
C PRO A 6 14.34 24.07 15.82
N LEU A 7 15.47 24.07 16.58
CA LEU A 7 16.33 22.93 17.05
C LEU A 7 17.37 22.48 15.98
N LEU A 8 18.58 21.96 16.27
CA LEU A 8 19.04 21.18 17.45
C LEU A 8 20.40 21.66 18.06
N ARG A 9 21.37 20.77 18.38
CA ARG A 9 22.06 20.78 19.72
C ARG A 9 23.39 19.96 19.81
N LEU A 10 24.10 20.04 20.96
CA LEU A 10 25.26 19.22 21.44
C LEU A 10 26.65 19.46 20.77
N ALA A 11 27.84 19.21 21.38
CA ALA A 11 28.24 18.78 22.75
C ALA A 11 29.71 19.20 23.10
N VAL A 12 30.17 18.89 24.32
CA VAL A 12 31.49 19.22 24.94
C VAL A 12 32.37 17.97 25.11
N LEU A 13 33.69 18.08 24.89
CA LEU A 13 34.81 17.39 25.60
C LEU A 13 36.16 17.82 24.93
N GLY A 14 37.34 17.87 25.57
CA GLY A 14 37.65 17.69 27.00
C GLY A 14 38.65 16.57 27.31
N LEU A 15 39.92 16.65 26.86
CA LEU A 15 41.02 15.93 27.52
C LEU A 15 42.40 16.60 27.30
N VAL A 16 43.21 16.61 28.36
CA VAL A 16 44.60 17.06 28.39
C VAL A 16 45.52 15.83 28.37
N LEU A 17 46.64 15.87 27.64
CA LEU A 17 47.82 15.10 28.06
C LEU A 17 49.12 15.83 27.73
N SER A 18 49.98 15.91 28.74
CA SER A 18 51.26 16.62 28.76
C SER A 18 52.41 15.74 28.28
N VAL A 19 53.33 16.29 27.48
CA VAL A 19 54.72 15.82 27.41
C VAL A 19 55.65 17.02 27.51
N THR A 20 56.59 16.95 28.46
CA THR A 20 57.57 17.98 28.78
C THR A 20 58.75 18.00 27.81
N VAL A 21 59.26 19.19 27.51
CA VAL A 21 60.59 19.38 26.92
C VAL A 21 61.64 19.23 28.02
N GLN A 22 62.64 18.37 27.82
CA GLN A 22 63.90 18.48 28.57
C GLN A 22 65.08 18.09 27.67
N LEU A 23 66.14 18.89 27.72
CA LEU A 23 67.38 18.74 26.95
C LEU A 23 68.24 17.58 27.49
N ALA A 24 68.99 16.92 26.60
CA ALA A 24 70.37 16.51 26.87
C ALA A 24 71.16 16.36 25.56
N CYS A 25 72.36 16.92 25.51
CA CYS A 25 73.31 16.73 24.41
C CYS A 25 74.09 15.42 24.60
N SER A 26 74.50 14.75 23.53
CA SER A 26 75.92 14.63 23.14
C SER A 26 76.15 13.67 21.95
N GLU A 27 77.01 14.11 21.02
CA GLU A 27 78.04 13.35 20.29
C GLU A 27 77.66 11.96 19.71
N SER A 28 77.79 11.70 18.40
CA SER A 28 79.08 11.71 17.68
C SER A 28 78.92 11.18 16.25
N GLY A 29 79.91 11.45 15.38
CA GLY A 29 80.31 10.54 14.30
C GLY A 29 79.41 10.44 13.05
N GLY A 30 79.49 11.42 12.14
CA GLY A 30 78.91 11.30 10.80
C GLY A 30 79.46 12.30 9.80
N THR A 31 80.60 12.00 9.17
CA THR A 31 81.20 12.84 8.10
C THR A 31 80.49 12.67 6.75
N GLY A 32 79.16 12.82 6.74
CA GLY A 32 78.39 13.00 5.52
C GLY A 32 78.34 14.47 5.11
N PRO A 33 78.22 14.81 3.81
CA PRO A 33 78.02 16.19 3.39
C PRO A 33 76.71 16.74 3.98
N ASN A 34 76.79 17.91 4.60
CA ASN A 34 75.66 18.62 5.23
C ASN A 34 74.45 18.65 4.25
N PRO A 35 73.22 18.27 4.67
CA PRO A 35 72.07 18.18 3.77
C PRO A 35 71.84 19.49 3.02
N VAL A 36 71.90 19.43 1.70
CA VAL A 36 71.73 20.56 0.78
C VAL A 36 70.45 20.42 -0.03
N PRO A 37 69.64 21.48 -0.18
CA PRO A 37 68.43 21.46 -0.99
C PRO A 37 68.71 20.98 -2.41
N THR A 38 68.16 19.81 -2.77
CA THR A 38 68.43 19.13 -4.04
C THR A 38 67.18 19.00 -4.90
N THR A 39 66.00 18.76 -4.30
CA THR A 39 64.72 18.82 -5.01
C THR A 39 63.69 19.67 -4.27
N LEU A 40 62.83 20.35 -5.03
CA LEU A 40 61.74 21.18 -4.51
C LEU A 40 60.47 20.87 -5.31
N THR A 41 59.41 20.45 -4.63
CA THR A 41 58.11 20.13 -5.24
C THR A 41 57.04 21.06 -4.70
N LEU A 42 56.24 21.65 -5.60
CA LEU A 42 55.07 22.45 -5.22
C LEU A 42 53.82 21.60 -5.03
N ASN A 43 52.92 22.04 -4.15
CA ASN A 43 51.59 21.43 -3.97
C ASN A 43 50.67 21.56 -5.19
N LYS A 44 50.92 22.53 -6.08
CA LYS A 44 50.16 22.78 -7.31
C LYS A 44 51.12 23.13 -8.44
N ALA A 45 50.90 22.55 -9.63
CA ALA A 45 51.59 22.95 -10.86
C ALA A 45 50.93 24.16 -11.54
N THR A 46 49.67 24.45 -11.23
CA THR A 46 48.88 25.51 -11.87
C THR A 46 47.99 26.22 -10.86
N VAL A 47 47.80 27.54 -11.02
CA VAL A 47 46.83 28.36 -10.27
C VAL A 47 45.98 29.14 -11.27
N ALA A 48 44.66 29.15 -11.09
CA ALA A 48 43.73 29.92 -11.91
C ALA A 48 42.90 30.86 -11.03
N LEU A 49 42.85 32.14 -11.37
CA LEU A 49 42.17 33.19 -10.61
C LEU A 49 41.21 33.96 -11.52
N ASP A 50 39.93 34.02 -11.15
CA ASP A 50 38.83 34.52 -11.98
C ASP A 50 38.35 35.95 -11.62
N ALA A 51 39.04 36.63 -10.72
CA ALA A 51 38.78 38.01 -10.32
C ALA A 51 40.06 38.72 -9.84
N LEU A 52 40.12 40.05 -9.98
CA LEU A 52 41.29 40.81 -9.51
C LEU A 52 41.31 40.88 -7.98
N GLY A 53 42.51 40.74 -7.41
CA GLY A 53 42.74 40.58 -5.98
C GLY A 53 42.38 39.20 -5.42
N ALA A 54 41.86 38.26 -6.22
CA ALA A 54 41.68 36.87 -5.79
C ALA A 54 43.03 36.24 -5.42
N THR A 55 43.02 35.27 -4.49
CA THR A 55 44.23 34.71 -3.90
C THR A 55 44.20 33.18 -3.83
N ASP A 56 45.35 32.55 -4.02
CA ASP A 56 45.54 31.11 -3.77
C ASP A 56 46.93 30.87 -3.12
N ALA A 57 47.07 29.80 -2.34
CA ALA A 57 48.28 29.47 -1.59
C ALA A 57 49.06 28.31 -2.23
N LEU A 58 50.33 28.57 -2.52
CA LEU A 58 51.33 27.56 -2.87
C LEU A 58 52.16 27.19 -1.65
N SER A 59 52.52 25.92 -1.55
CA SER A 59 53.46 25.40 -0.56
C SER A 59 54.51 24.53 -1.24
N ALA A 60 55.73 24.55 -0.69
CA ALA A 60 56.90 23.89 -1.25
C ALA A 60 57.42 22.81 -0.27
N THR A 61 57.70 21.62 -0.79
CA THR A 61 58.41 20.56 -0.06
C THR A 61 59.84 20.47 -0.59
N VAL A 62 60.83 20.75 0.26
CA VAL A 62 62.25 20.68 -0.07
C VAL A 62 62.83 19.36 0.44
N ARG A 63 63.67 18.70 -0.36
CA ARG A 63 64.39 17.48 0.02
C ARG A 63 65.90 17.60 -0.21
N ASP A 64 66.68 16.93 0.63
CA ASP A 64 68.13 16.85 0.54
C ASP A 64 68.62 15.93 -0.60
N GLN A 65 69.93 15.82 -0.78
CA GLN A 65 70.57 14.98 -1.80
C GLN A 65 70.30 13.47 -1.63
N ASN A 66 69.78 13.04 -0.48
CA ASN A 66 69.43 11.65 -0.17
C ASN A 66 67.90 11.41 -0.26
N GLY A 67 67.12 12.44 -0.58
CA GLY A 67 65.66 12.38 -0.69
C GLY A 67 64.88 12.65 0.61
N ASN A 68 65.55 12.99 1.71
CA ASN A 68 64.90 13.29 3.00
C ASN A 68 64.28 14.68 2.99
N ILE A 69 63.13 14.88 3.65
CA ILE A 69 62.48 16.20 3.75
C ILE A 69 63.29 17.11 4.68
N MET A 70 63.60 18.32 4.22
CA MET A 70 64.33 19.32 4.98
C MET A 70 63.36 20.21 5.77
N SER A 71 63.04 19.81 7.01
CA SER A 71 62.24 20.62 7.93
C SER A 71 62.99 21.91 8.30
N GLY A 72 62.38 23.06 7.98
CA GLY A 72 62.98 24.39 8.23
C GLY A 72 63.82 24.96 7.07
N ALA A 73 63.85 24.31 5.90
CA ALA A 73 64.47 24.91 4.71
C ALA A 73 63.82 26.25 4.34
N SER A 74 64.63 27.29 4.12
CA SER A 74 64.15 28.58 3.64
C SER A 74 63.76 28.51 2.16
N VAL A 75 62.56 28.98 1.83
CA VAL A 75 62.04 29.01 0.46
C VAL A 75 61.80 30.47 0.06
N SER A 76 62.49 30.93 -0.99
CA SER A 76 62.25 32.22 -1.62
C SER A 76 61.24 32.07 -2.78
N TRP A 77 60.25 32.95 -2.82
CA TRP A 77 59.24 32.99 -3.87
C TRP A 77 59.46 34.18 -4.81
N THR A 78 59.31 33.95 -6.11
CA THR A 78 59.34 34.99 -7.15
C THR A 78 58.20 34.77 -8.14
N SER A 79 57.74 35.85 -8.79
CA SER A 79 56.81 35.79 -9.92
C SER A 79 57.48 36.40 -11.14
N SER A 80 57.34 35.76 -12.31
CA SER A 80 57.82 36.32 -13.58
C SER A 80 57.16 37.64 -13.95
N SER A 81 55.92 37.85 -13.48
CA SER A 81 55.08 38.99 -13.84
C SER A 81 54.30 39.49 -12.61
N PRO A 82 54.93 40.17 -11.63
CA PRO A 82 54.26 40.62 -10.40
C PRO A 82 53.07 41.57 -10.64
N ALA A 83 53.06 42.29 -11.78
CA ALA A 83 51.96 43.14 -12.21
C ALA A 83 50.74 42.37 -12.76
N VAL A 84 50.88 41.07 -13.04
CA VAL A 84 49.79 40.14 -13.43
C VAL A 84 49.37 39.32 -12.22
N ALA A 85 50.33 38.67 -11.56
CA ALA A 85 50.13 37.99 -10.29
C ALA A 85 51.35 38.15 -9.39
N SER A 86 51.16 38.72 -8.20
CA SER A 86 52.19 38.85 -7.17
C SER A 86 52.21 37.61 -6.27
N VAL A 87 53.32 37.35 -5.59
CA VAL A 87 53.45 36.26 -4.61
C VAL A 87 54.10 36.78 -3.32
N SER A 88 53.55 36.40 -2.17
CA SER A 88 54.09 36.76 -0.86
C SER A 88 55.30 35.89 -0.47
N ALA A 89 56.04 36.30 0.55
CA ALA A 89 57.08 35.46 1.16
C ALA A 89 56.55 34.13 1.75
N SER A 90 55.24 34.03 2.01
CA SER A 90 54.56 32.82 2.47
C SER A 90 53.97 31.95 1.35
N GLY A 91 54.21 32.28 0.07
CA GLY A 91 53.70 31.52 -1.07
C GLY A 91 52.25 31.83 -1.47
N VAL A 92 51.64 32.90 -0.92
CA VAL A 92 50.29 33.33 -1.32
C VAL A 92 50.38 34.16 -2.59
N VAL A 93 49.76 33.64 -3.66
CA VAL A 93 49.63 34.28 -4.97
C VAL A 93 48.40 35.18 -4.97
N THR A 94 48.51 36.41 -5.48
CA THR A 94 47.42 37.39 -5.60
C THR A 94 47.29 37.90 -7.03
N ALA A 95 46.10 37.82 -7.62
CA ALA A 95 45.78 38.40 -8.93
C ALA A 95 45.87 39.93 -8.92
N VAL A 96 46.55 40.52 -9.91
CA VAL A 96 46.74 41.98 -10.04
C VAL A 96 46.18 42.50 -11.37
N ALA A 97 46.41 41.77 -12.47
CA ALA A 97 45.85 42.06 -13.79
C ALA A 97 45.62 40.78 -14.59
N ASN A 98 44.77 40.82 -15.62
CA ASN A 98 44.55 39.67 -16.50
C ASN A 98 45.81 39.32 -17.29
N GLY A 99 46.10 38.02 -17.44
CA GLY A 99 47.29 37.52 -18.13
C GLY A 99 47.80 36.21 -17.53
N SER A 100 49.07 35.90 -17.80
CA SER A 100 49.78 34.77 -17.20
C SER A 100 51.08 35.19 -16.52
N ALA A 101 51.47 34.43 -15.50
CA ALA A 101 52.73 34.58 -14.77
C ALA A 101 53.23 33.18 -14.36
N THR A 102 54.53 33.00 -14.15
CA THR A 102 55.08 31.79 -13.53
C THR A 102 55.61 32.15 -12.15
N VAL A 103 55.12 31.46 -11.12
CA VAL A 103 55.62 31.59 -9.74
C VAL A 103 56.66 30.51 -9.50
N THR A 104 57.85 30.92 -9.10
CA THR A 104 58.99 30.03 -8.81
C THR A 104 59.32 30.06 -7.33
N ALA A 105 59.29 28.90 -6.69
CA ALA A 105 59.89 28.67 -5.39
C ALA A 105 61.33 28.20 -5.56
N SER A 106 62.25 28.64 -4.71
CA SER A 106 63.64 28.19 -4.70
C SER A 106 64.16 28.02 -3.27
N SER A 107 64.99 27.00 -3.06
CA SER A 107 65.74 26.77 -1.83
C SER A 107 67.10 26.20 -2.24
N GLY A 108 68.19 26.90 -1.91
CA GLY A 108 69.52 26.56 -2.43
C GLY A 108 69.54 26.52 -3.97
N VAL A 109 69.94 25.39 -4.54
CA VAL A 109 69.90 25.14 -6.01
C VAL A 109 68.58 24.50 -6.48
N ALA A 110 67.77 23.98 -5.55
CA ALA A 110 66.50 23.34 -5.87
C ALA A 110 65.42 24.39 -6.15
N ASN A 111 64.65 24.20 -7.23
CA ASN A 111 63.55 25.06 -7.59
C ASN A 111 62.35 24.26 -8.11
N GLY A 112 61.17 24.89 -8.03
CA GLY A 112 59.90 24.34 -8.51
C GLY A 112 58.98 25.47 -8.93
N GLN A 113 58.19 25.25 -9.98
CA GLN A 113 57.42 26.29 -10.66
C GLN A 113 55.93 25.94 -10.75
N ALA A 114 55.09 26.97 -10.68
CA ALA A 114 53.66 26.88 -10.94
C ALA A 114 53.22 27.97 -11.94
N SER A 115 52.44 27.61 -12.95
CA SER A 115 51.88 28.58 -13.90
C SER A 115 50.60 29.19 -13.33
N VAL A 116 50.55 30.51 -13.22
CA VAL A 116 49.40 31.29 -12.76
C VAL A 116 48.70 31.91 -13.97
N THR A 117 47.38 31.71 -14.09
CA THR A 117 46.52 32.39 -15.06
C THR A 117 45.52 33.26 -14.33
N VAL A 118 45.45 34.54 -14.69
CA VAL A 118 44.45 35.48 -14.18
C VAL A 118 43.53 35.87 -15.34
N ALA A 119 42.24 35.59 -15.21
CA ALA A 119 41.25 35.87 -16.24
C ALA A 119 39.91 36.23 -15.59
N GLN A 120 39.67 37.53 -15.40
CA GLN A 120 38.42 38.07 -14.85
C GLN A 120 37.20 37.48 -15.56
N ARG A 121 36.29 36.91 -14.76
CA ARG A 121 35.03 36.34 -15.23
C ARG A 121 33.86 37.20 -14.78
N ALA A 122 32.98 37.53 -15.73
CA ALA A 122 31.78 38.32 -15.46
C ALA A 122 30.86 37.61 -14.44
N ALA A 123 30.65 38.25 -13.29
CA ALA A 123 29.86 37.74 -12.18
C ALA A 123 28.70 38.68 -11.79
N GLN A 124 28.90 40.00 -11.93
CA GLN A 124 27.87 41.00 -11.61
C GLN A 124 27.63 41.93 -12.80
N LEU A 125 26.37 42.35 -12.96
CA LEU A 125 25.91 43.27 -14.00
C LEU A 125 25.09 44.38 -13.35
N GLN A 126 25.61 45.60 -13.35
CA GLN A 126 24.97 46.76 -12.72
C GLN A 126 24.27 47.61 -13.79
N LYS A 127 22.93 47.61 -13.82
CA LYS A 127 22.15 48.51 -14.69
C LYS A 127 22.33 49.97 -14.24
N LEU A 128 22.46 50.89 -15.20
CA LEU A 128 22.59 52.34 -14.98
C LEU A 128 21.44 53.16 -15.57
N SER A 129 20.91 52.79 -16.75
CA SER A 129 19.78 53.48 -17.40
C SER A 129 19.07 52.58 -18.42
N GLY A 130 17.90 53.03 -18.91
CA GLY A 130 17.16 52.38 -20.00
C GLY A 130 16.10 51.36 -19.58
N ASP A 131 15.85 51.21 -18.28
CA ASP A 131 14.88 50.26 -17.71
C ASP A 131 13.53 50.92 -17.42
N ALA A 132 12.47 50.11 -17.35
CA ALA A 132 11.08 50.51 -17.04
C ALA A 132 10.46 51.62 -17.92
N GLN A 133 10.86 51.70 -19.20
CA GLN A 133 10.35 52.71 -20.13
C GLN A 133 8.97 52.37 -20.69
N THR A 134 8.23 53.37 -21.20
CA THR A 134 6.94 53.19 -21.89
C THR A 134 6.86 54.07 -23.14
N ALA A 135 6.46 53.50 -24.28
CA ALA A 135 6.28 54.20 -25.55
C ALA A 135 5.38 53.40 -26.51
N PRO A 136 4.82 53.99 -27.59
CA PRO A 136 4.07 53.24 -28.58
C PRO A 136 4.90 52.18 -29.33
N VAL A 137 4.24 51.16 -29.86
CA VAL A 137 4.83 50.20 -30.81
C VAL A 137 5.55 50.90 -31.97
N VAL A 138 6.62 50.28 -32.47
CA VAL A 138 7.45 50.78 -33.58
C VAL A 138 8.13 52.14 -33.30
N THR A 139 8.35 52.49 -32.02
CA THR A 139 9.11 53.70 -31.62
C THR A 139 10.47 53.36 -30.98
N VAL A 140 11.43 54.29 -31.09
CA VAL A 140 12.72 54.23 -30.39
C VAL A 140 12.51 54.71 -28.96
N LEU A 141 13.01 53.95 -27.98
CA LEU A 141 12.98 54.34 -26.58
C LEU A 141 13.91 55.52 -26.29
N ALA A 142 13.53 56.36 -25.33
CA ALA A 142 14.22 57.61 -25.04
C ALA A 142 15.60 57.37 -24.39
N ASP A 143 15.65 56.48 -23.39
CA ASP A 143 16.87 56.17 -22.66
C ASP A 143 17.58 54.94 -23.23
N SER A 144 18.88 55.05 -23.45
CA SER A 144 19.71 53.90 -23.83
C SER A 144 19.81 52.89 -22.67
N LEU A 145 19.85 51.61 -23.03
CA LEU A 145 20.20 50.51 -22.14
C LEU A 145 21.67 50.63 -21.78
N VAL A 146 21.99 50.80 -20.50
CA VAL A 146 23.37 50.96 -20.03
C VAL A 146 23.61 50.08 -18.83
N LEU A 147 24.74 49.36 -18.81
CA LEU A 147 25.21 48.62 -17.64
C LEU A 147 26.74 48.64 -17.48
N ILE A 148 27.22 48.22 -16.31
CA ILE A 148 28.62 47.91 -16.02
C ILE A 148 28.76 46.39 -15.77
N VAL A 149 29.80 45.77 -16.33
CA VAL A 149 30.19 44.37 -16.08
C VAL A 149 31.33 44.30 -15.05
N ASN A 150 31.11 43.58 -13.96
CA ASN A 150 32.10 43.39 -12.88
C ASN A 150 32.41 41.90 -12.61
N ASP A 151 33.59 41.64 -12.07
CA ASP A 151 33.99 40.31 -11.57
C ASP A 151 33.38 39.99 -10.19
N SER A 152 33.70 38.81 -9.64
CA SER A 152 33.15 38.32 -8.37
C SER A 152 33.53 39.17 -7.15
N ARG A 153 34.50 40.08 -7.30
CA ARG A 153 34.96 41.02 -6.27
C ARG A 153 34.55 42.47 -6.53
N GLY A 154 33.74 42.70 -7.57
CA GLY A 154 33.23 44.02 -7.92
C GLY A 154 34.16 44.87 -8.78
N ASN A 155 35.28 44.33 -9.27
CA ASN A 155 36.15 45.07 -10.18
C ASN A 155 35.56 45.07 -11.59
N ALA A 156 35.54 46.22 -12.25
CA ALA A 156 35.07 46.35 -13.62
C ALA A 156 35.91 45.52 -14.60
N ILE A 157 35.27 44.91 -15.60
CA ILE A 157 35.93 44.10 -16.63
C ILE A 157 35.82 44.83 -17.98
N ALA A 158 36.95 45.29 -18.52
CA ALA A 158 37.05 45.91 -19.83
C ALA A 158 37.21 44.87 -20.96
N GLY A 159 36.76 45.20 -22.17
CA GLY A 159 36.93 44.37 -23.37
C GLY A 159 35.99 43.17 -23.50
N VAL A 160 35.06 42.96 -22.57
CA VAL A 160 34.07 41.86 -22.64
C VAL A 160 32.96 42.23 -23.60
N SER A 161 32.73 41.43 -24.64
CA SER A 161 31.58 41.59 -25.52
C SER A 161 30.28 41.25 -24.78
N VAL A 162 29.33 42.17 -24.75
CA VAL A 162 27.98 41.97 -24.22
C VAL A 162 27.00 41.96 -25.39
N ALA A 163 26.28 40.84 -25.56
CA ALA A 163 25.19 40.72 -26.52
C ALA A 163 23.90 41.24 -25.89
N PHE A 164 23.10 41.99 -26.65
CA PHE A 164 21.78 42.48 -26.27
C PHE A 164 20.72 41.84 -27.16
N ALA A 165 19.86 40.99 -26.58
CA ALA A 165 18.79 40.30 -27.28
C ALA A 165 17.42 40.76 -26.76
N ALA A 166 16.60 41.36 -27.63
CA ALA A 166 15.20 41.62 -27.34
C ALA A 166 14.38 40.30 -27.30
N SER A 167 13.26 40.31 -26.57
CA SER A 167 12.21 39.30 -26.70
C SER A 167 11.73 39.19 -28.14
N ALA A 168 11.19 38.02 -28.54
CA ALA A 168 10.86 37.70 -29.93
C ALA A 168 9.93 38.71 -30.65
N SER A 169 9.11 39.45 -29.90
CA SER A 169 8.25 40.54 -30.38
C SER A 169 8.64 41.93 -29.86
N GLY A 170 9.71 42.03 -29.06
CA GLY A 170 10.15 43.26 -28.41
C GLY A 170 10.88 44.25 -29.32
N GLY A 171 11.11 43.91 -30.58
CA GLY A 171 11.71 44.79 -31.58
C GLY A 171 13.21 44.56 -31.76
N SER A 172 13.98 45.65 -31.86
CA SER A 172 15.40 45.60 -32.24
C SER A 172 16.28 46.43 -31.30
N VAL A 173 17.52 45.97 -31.11
CA VAL A 173 18.52 46.63 -30.27
C VAL A 173 19.77 46.93 -31.10
N SER A 174 20.28 48.15 -31.01
CA SER A 174 21.42 48.62 -31.80
C SER A 174 22.46 49.35 -30.92
N PRO A 175 23.73 48.92 -30.91
CA PRO A 175 24.23 47.68 -31.53
C PRO A 175 23.72 46.43 -30.80
N GLY A 176 23.50 45.34 -31.53
CA GLY A 176 23.09 44.05 -30.95
C GLY A 176 24.18 43.36 -30.11
N SER A 177 25.42 43.81 -30.20
CA SER A 177 26.49 43.52 -29.23
C SER A 177 27.52 44.63 -29.19
N ALA A 178 28.16 44.84 -28.04
CA ALA A 178 29.22 45.81 -27.87
C ALA A 178 30.22 45.37 -26.77
N ALA A 179 31.49 45.73 -26.93
CA ALA A 179 32.52 45.49 -25.91
C ALA A 179 32.45 46.52 -24.78
N THR A 180 32.74 46.10 -23.55
CA THR A 180 32.85 46.99 -22.40
C THR A 180 34.06 47.91 -22.51
N GLY A 181 33.87 49.19 -22.18
CA GLY A 181 34.96 50.18 -22.10
C GLY A 181 35.86 49.98 -20.87
N ALA A 182 36.86 50.87 -20.71
CA ALA A 182 37.85 50.79 -19.63
C ALA A 182 37.29 50.80 -18.19
N GLY A 183 36.05 51.25 -18.00
CA GLY A 183 35.32 51.19 -16.72
C GLY A 183 34.21 50.13 -16.68
N GLY A 184 34.30 49.06 -17.49
CA GLY A 184 33.31 47.98 -17.55
C GLY A 184 31.95 48.36 -18.17
N ARG A 185 31.75 49.62 -18.55
CA ARG A 185 30.49 50.16 -19.07
C ARG A 185 30.26 49.77 -20.53
N VAL A 186 29.01 49.44 -20.87
CA VAL A 186 28.52 49.18 -22.23
C VAL A 186 27.12 49.79 -22.41
N ALA A 187 26.71 50.10 -23.64
CA ALA A 187 25.42 50.71 -23.96
C ALA A 187 24.81 50.22 -25.29
N ALA A 188 23.49 50.23 -25.40
CA ALA A 188 22.74 50.01 -26.64
C ALA A 188 21.39 50.78 -26.65
N GLN A 189 20.87 51.06 -27.84
CA GLN A 189 19.55 51.69 -28.05
C GLN A 189 18.49 50.64 -28.42
N TRP A 190 17.26 50.80 -27.92
CA TRP A 190 16.17 49.85 -28.11
C TRP A 190 14.99 50.50 -28.86
N THR A 191 14.53 49.85 -29.94
CA THR A 191 13.33 50.22 -30.69
C THR A 191 12.29 49.12 -30.56
N PHE A 192 11.04 49.45 -30.20
CA PHE A 192 9.98 48.47 -30.04
C PHE A 192 9.56 47.82 -31.37
N GLY A 193 9.05 46.59 -31.27
CA GLY A 193 8.38 45.88 -32.36
C GLY A 193 6.95 46.37 -32.58
N THR A 194 6.18 45.62 -33.36
CA THR A 194 4.77 45.92 -33.67
C THR A 194 3.80 45.46 -32.58
N ALA A 195 4.25 44.71 -31.56
CA ALA A 195 3.39 44.15 -30.52
C ALA A 195 3.37 45.03 -29.26
N ALA A 196 2.19 45.36 -28.76
CA ALA A 196 2.00 46.04 -27.47
C ALA A 196 2.20 45.05 -26.30
N GLY A 197 2.39 45.59 -25.10
CA GLY A 197 2.63 44.85 -23.86
C GLY A 197 4.05 44.99 -23.31
N ALA A 198 4.35 44.26 -22.24
CA ALA A 198 5.67 44.26 -21.61
C ALA A 198 6.67 43.40 -22.40
N HIS A 199 7.80 43.99 -22.73
CA HIS A 199 8.92 43.35 -23.43
C HIS A 199 10.19 43.41 -22.58
N THR A 200 11.20 42.64 -22.97
CA THR A 200 12.52 42.68 -22.31
C THR A 200 13.66 42.66 -23.31
N VAL A 201 14.80 43.23 -22.91
CA VAL A 201 16.11 43.02 -23.53
C VAL A 201 17.02 42.36 -22.51
N THR A 202 17.54 41.18 -22.86
CA THR A 202 18.54 40.46 -22.06
C THR A 202 19.94 40.84 -22.55
N ALA A 203 20.78 41.31 -21.63
CA ALA A 203 22.19 41.59 -21.83
C ALA A 203 23.06 40.45 -21.27
N THR A 204 23.90 39.86 -22.11
CA THR A 204 24.71 38.66 -21.81
C THR A 204 26.19 38.90 -22.13
N PRO A 205 27.09 38.96 -21.13
CA PRO A 205 28.53 39.02 -21.33
C PRO A 205 29.11 37.69 -21.82
N ALA A 206 29.99 37.74 -22.82
CA ALA A 206 30.71 36.57 -23.33
C ALA A 206 31.53 35.88 -22.23
N GLY A 207 31.42 34.55 -22.12
CA GLY A 207 32.09 33.73 -21.10
C GLY A 207 31.50 33.79 -19.69
N GLY A 208 30.58 34.73 -19.42
CA GLY A 208 29.84 34.84 -18.16
C GLY A 208 28.67 33.86 -18.07
N THR A 209 28.16 33.67 -16.84
CA THR A 209 26.90 32.95 -16.56
C THR A 209 25.83 33.85 -15.94
N THR A 210 26.11 35.14 -15.83
CA THR A 210 25.20 36.18 -15.32
C THR A 210 24.56 36.92 -16.50
N THR A 211 23.31 37.35 -16.37
CA THR A 211 22.58 38.13 -17.37
C THR A 211 21.77 39.24 -16.71
N ALA A 212 21.61 40.38 -17.37
CA ALA A 212 20.78 41.48 -16.90
C ALA A 212 19.61 41.71 -17.85
N GLN A 213 18.41 41.91 -17.30
CA GLN A 213 17.22 42.22 -18.10
C GLN A 213 16.82 43.68 -17.91
N PHE A 214 16.56 44.37 -19.02
CA PHE A 214 15.85 45.65 -19.08
C PHE A 214 14.42 45.36 -19.52
N GLY A 215 13.42 45.88 -18.81
CA GLY A 215 12.01 45.78 -19.17
C GLY A 215 11.48 47.11 -19.70
N ALA A 216 10.57 47.07 -20.66
CA ALA A 216 9.82 48.25 -21.11
C ALA A 216 8.44 47.85 -21.64
N THR A 217 7.47 48.76 -21.60
CA THR A 217 6.08 48.51 -22.02
C THR A 217 5.77 49.23 -23.32
N ALA A 218 5.45 48.48 -24.37
CA ALA A 218 4.93 49.02 -25.61
C ALA A 218 3.42 49.29 -25.48
N THR A 219 2.96 50.52 -25.73
CA THR A 219 1.52 50.80 -25.87
C THR A 219 1.09 50.57 -27.31
N ALA A 220 -0.19 50.25 -27.54
CA ALA A 220 -0.74 50.18 -28.89
C ALA A 220 -0.59 51.54 -29.63
N ALA A 221 -0.64 51.50 -30.96
CA ALA A 221 -0.78 52.68 -31.79
C ALA A 221 -2.23 53.21 -31.77
N ALA A 222 -2.54 54.19 -32.61
CA ALA A 222 -3.91 54.70 -32.73
C ALA A 222 -4.89 53.61 -33.20
N ALA A 223 -6.12 53.64 -32.69
CA ALA A 223 -7.18 52.72 -33.09
C ALA A 223 -7.51 52.84 -34.59
N ASP A 224 -7.76 51.69 -35.21
CA ASP A 224 -8.02 51.53 -36.64
C ASP A 224 -9.32 50.75 -36.92
N SER A 225 -9.58 49.69 -36.15
CA SER A 225 -10.67 48.73 -36.41
C SER A 225 -11.40 48.29 -35.13
N VAL A 226 -12.68 47.95 -35.26
CA VAL A 226 -13.55 47.41 -34.19
C VAL A 226 -14.35 46.20 -34.69
N PHE A 227 -14.52 45.18 -33.85
CA PHE A 227 -15.30 43.97 -34.18
C PHE A 227 -15.83 43.25 -32.93
N ALA A 228 -16.77 42.31 -33.11
CA ALA A 228 -17.30 41.48 -32.02
C ALA A 228 -16.26 40.45 -31.55
N ALA A 229 -15.96 40.44 -30.25
CA ALA A 229 -15.06 39.48 -29.62
C ALA A 229 -15.82 38.27 -29.05
N SER A 230 -16.95 38.50 -28.35
CA SER A 230 -17.80 37.44 -27.82
C SER A 230 -19.22 37.93 -27.48
N GLY A 231 -20.14 37.01 -27.15
CA GLY A 231 -21.51 37.34 -26.75
C GLY A 231 -22.54 37.44 -27.89
N ASN A 232 -22.15 37.18 -29.14
CA ASN A 232 -23.08 37.17 -30.28
C ASN A 232 -23.89 35.86 -30.38
N ALA A 233 -25.02 35.89 -31.08
CA ALA A 233 -25.90 34.76 -31.39
C ALA A 233 -26.38 33.94 -30.16
N GLN A 234 -26.70 34.61 -29.06
CA GLN A 234 -27.18 33.96 -27.83
C GLN A 234 -28.68 33.61 -27.90
N THR A 235 -29.16 32.77 -26.99
CA THR A 235 -30.59 32.53 -26.75
C THR A 235 -30.89 32.72 -25.27
N GLY A 236 -31.99 33.40 -24.95
CA GLY A 236 -32.36 33.70 -23.56
C GLY A 236 -33.86 33.83 -23.35
N THR A 237 -34.30 33.66 -22.10
CA THR A 237 -35.70 33.84 -21.72
C THR A 237 -36.10 35.31 -21.83
N VAL A 238 -37.22 35.62 -22.47
CA VAL A 238 -37.71 37.01 -22.62
C VAL A 238 -37.75 37.76 -21.29
N GLY A 239 -37.14 38.95 -21.24
CA GLY A 239 -37.02 39.77 -20.04
C GLY A 239 -35.85 39.44 -19.10
N ALA A 240 -35.05 38.41 -19.37
CA ALA A 240 -33.89 38.03 -18.55
C ALA A 240 -32.55 38.57 -19.10
N ALA A 241 -31.54 38.69 -18.22
CA ALA A 241 -30.16 38.93 -18.64
C ALA A 241 -29.60 37.72 -19.40
N LEU A 242 -28.88 37.96 -20.49
CA LEU A 242 -28.24 36.90 -21.26
C LEU A 242 -27.03 36.31 -20.51
N PRO A 243 -26.74 35.00 -20.67
CA PRO A 243 -25.70 34.32 -19.89
C PRO A 243 -24.27 34.84 -20.13
N ALA A 244 -23.98 35.35 -21.33
CA ALA A 244 -22.68 35.97 -21.65
C ALA A 244 -22.85 37.47 -21.94
N PRO A 245 -21.89 38.31 -21.51
CA PRO A 245 -21.87 39.72 -21.90
C PRO A 245 -21.56 39.87 -23.38
N LEU A 246 -22.02 40.97 -23.97
CA LEU A 246 -21.56 41.42 -25.29
C LEU A 246 -20.17 42.03 -25.13
N VAL A 247 -19.20 41.59 -25.92
CA VAL A 247 -17.83 42.11 -25.88
C VAL A 247 -17.40 42.50 -27.30
N VAL A 248 -17.01 43.76 -27.49
CA VAL A 248 -16.28 44.21 -28.68
C VAL A 248 -14.80 44.33 -28.40
N LYS A 249 -14.00 44.32 -29.47
CA LYS A 249 -12.56 44.59 -29.43
C LYS A 249 -12.19 45.68 -30.41
N VAL A 250 -11.49 46.70 -29.91
CA VAL A 250 -10.87 47.78 -30.67
C VAL A 250 -9.38 47.51 -30.80
N ILE A 251 -8.86 47.58 -32.03
CA ILE A 251 -7.45 47.34 -32.32
C ILE A 251 -6.81 48.46 -33.15
N ASP A 252 -5.49 48.56 -33.05
CA ASP A 252 -4.66 49.34 -33.99
C ASP A 252 -4.38 48.57 -35.29
N GLN A 253 -3.69 49.21 -36.23
CA GLN A 253 -3.31 48.63 -37.52
C GLN A 253 -2.36 47.41 -37.43
N TYR A 254 -1.83 47.09 -36.25
CA TYR A 254 -0.97 45.93 -35.98
C TYR A 254 -1.68 44.84 -35.17
N ALA A 255 -3.00 44.96 -34.98
CA ALA A 255 -3.84 44.08 -34.17
C ALA A 255 -3.58 44.12 -32.65
N ASN A 256 -2.95 45.19 -32.14
CA ASN A 256 -2.86 45.42 -30.69
C ASN A 256 -4.18 45.99 -30.17
N GLY A 257 -4.62 45.54 -29.00
CA GLY A 257 -5.77 46.14 -28.33
C GLY A 257 -5.49 47.58 -27.88
N VAL A 258 -6.37 48.51 -28.25
CA VAL A 258 -6.23 49.93 -27.88
C VAL A 258 -7.07 50.22 -26.65
N ALA A 259 -6.43 50.69 -25.58
CA ALA A 259 -7.11 51.07 -24.35
C ALA A 259 -7.73 52.48 -24.43
N GLY A 260 -8.84 52.69 -23.74
CA GLY A 260 -9.47 54.01 -23.56
C GLY A 260 -10.32 54.50 -24.74
N ALA A 261 -10.48 53.72 -25.80
CA ALA A 261 -11.48 54.01 -26.84
C ALA A 261 -12.90 53.80 -26.28
N ASP A 262 -13.78 54.79 -26.46
CA ASP A 262 -15.19 54.75 -26.05
C ASP A 262 -16.03 53.85 -26.99
N VAL A 263 -16.91 53.03 -26.39
CA VAL A 263 -17.84 52.14 -27.08
C VAL A 263 -19.25 52.34 -26.52
N VAL A 264 -20.21 52.67 -27.40
CA VAL A 264 -21.62 52.87 -27.05
C VAL A 264 -22.47 51.69 -27.54
N PHE A 265 -23.14 51.00 -26.62
CA PHE A 265 -24.06 49.88 -26.92
C PHE A 265 -25.52 50.37 -26.99
N THR A 266 -26.18 50.14 -28.12
CA THR A 266 -27.55 50.60 -28.42
C THR A 266 -28.44 49.42 -28.83
N PRO A 267 -29.40 49.00 -27.99
CA PRO A 267 -30.40 47.99 -28.35
C PRO A 267 -31.35 48.51 -29.43
N ALA A 268 -31.68 47.66 -30.40
CA ALA A 268 -32.74 47.96 -31.37
C ALA A 268 -34.11 48.06 -30.67
N ALA A 269 -35.08 48.74 -31.29
CA ALA A 269 -36.41 48.91 -30.72
C ALA A 269 -37.05 47.55 -30.34
N GLY A 270 -37.52 47.43 -29.09
CA GLY A 270 -38.07 46.20 -28.54
C GLY A 270 -37.03 45.15 -28.10
N SER A 271 -35.73 45.35 -28.36
CA SER A 271 -34.66 44.39 -28.03
C SER A 271 -34.15 44.46 -26.59
N GLY A 272 -34.90 45.05 -25.66
CA GLY A 272 -34.55 45.10 -24.24
C GLY A 272 -33.58 46.23 -23.87
N SER A 273 -32.60 45.95 -22.99
CA SER A 273 -31.69 46.96 -22.42
C SER A 273 -30.27 46.44 -22.19
N VAL A 274 -29.29 47.35 -22.17
CA VAL A 274 -27.88 47.05 -21.89
C VAL A 274 -27.37 47.89 -20.72
N ASN A 275 -26.48 47.31 -19.91
CA ASN A 275 -25.82 47.98 -18.81
C ASN A 275 -24.39 47.44 -18.61
N PRO A 276 -23.35 48.31 -18.63
CA PRO A 276 -23.34 49.74 -18.97
C PRO A 276 -23.57 50.06 -20.46
N THR A 277 -24.19 51.21 -20.75
CA THR A 277 -24.47 51.67 -22.13
C THR A 277 -23.24 52.28 -22.84
N ASN A 278 -22.33 52.92 -22.10
CA ASN A 278 -21.06 53.43 -22.63
C ASN A 278 -19.90 52.85 -21.83
N VAL A 279 -18.86 52.38 -22.53
CA VAL A 279 -17.73 51.63 -21.94
C VAL A 279 -16.43 52.02 -22.62
N GLN A 280 -15.40 52.32 -21.82
CA GLN A 280 -14.05 52.46 -22.34
C GLN A 280 -13.36 51.09 -22.38
N THR A 281 -12.64 50.86 -23.48
CA THR A 281 -11.87 49.64 -23.71
C THR A 281 -10.71 49.48 -22.73
N GLY A 282 -10.51 48.25 -22.24
CA GLY A 282 -9.40 47.89 -21.36
C GLY A 282 -8.05 47.78 -22.08
N ALA A 283 -7.00 47.42 -21.33
CA ALA A 283 -5.63 47.28 -21.86
C ALA A 283 -5.47 46.24 -22.99
N ASN A 284 -6.44 45.34 -23.15
CA ASN A 284 -6.52 44.35 -24.23
C ASN A 284 -7.40 44.80 -25.42
N GLY A 285 -7.88 46.05 -25.41
CA GLY A 285 -8.77 46.63 -26.41
C GLY A 285 -10.24 46.23 -26.27
N GLU A 286 -10.65 45.54 -25.21
CA GLU A 286 -12.01 45.01 -25.08
C GLU A 286 -12.92 45.89 -24.21
N ALA A 287 -14.18 46.04 -24.64
CA ALA A 287 -15.24 46.73 -23.92
C ALA A 287 -16.47 45.81 -23.86
N SER A 288 -17.13 45.74 -22.69
CA SER A 288 -18.18 44.75 -22.42
C SER A 288 -19.44 45.34 -21.77
N THR A 289 -20.62 44.86 -22.17
CA THR A 289 -21.90 45.15 -21.50
C THR A 289 -22.72 43.88 -21.27
N THR A 290 -23.57 43.88 -20.23
CA THR A 290 -24.61 42.86 -20.06
C THR A 290 -25.86 43.27 -20.82
N TRP A 291 -26.47 42.35 -21.57
CA TRP A 291 -27.70 42.57 -22.33
C TRP A 291 -28.87 41.81 -21.68
N THR A 292 -29.91 42.55 -21.28
CA THR A 292 -31.23 42.02 -20.88
C THR A 292 -32.11 41.96 -22.10
N ILE A 293 -32.53 40.75 -22.48
CA ILE A 293 -33.29 40.52 -23.71
C ILE A 293 -34.73 41.06 -23.57
N GLY A 294 -35.26 41.63 -24.64
CA GLY A 294 -36.59 42.23 -24.68
C GLY A 294 -37.73 41.21 -24.56
N ALA A 295 -38.95 41.72 -24.41
CA ALA A 295 -40.16 40.92 -24.21
C ALA A 295 -40.65 40.16 -25.45
N THR A 296 -40.06 40.41 -26.63
CA THR A 296 -40.46 39.80 -27.91
C THR A 296 -39.80 38.44 -28.13
N LEU A 297 -40.56 37.45 -28.59
CA LEU A 297 -40.00 36.16 -29.01
C LEU A 297 -39.31 36.30 -30.37
N GLY A 298 -38.30 35.45 -30.63
CA GLY A 298 -37.52 35.47 -31.87
C GLY A 298 -36.30 36.38 -31.82
N SER A 299 -35.73 36.70 -32.98
CA SER A 299 -34.47 37.44 -33.10
C SER A 299 -34.59 38.90 -32.62
N GLN A 300 -33.59 39.33 -31.87
CA GLN A 300 -33.39 40.68 -31.34
C GLN A 300 -31.93 41.11 -31.60
N SER A 301 -31.60 42.40 -31.45
CA SER A 301 -30.24 42.90 -31.72
C SER A 301 -29.81 44.11 -30.88
N VAL A 302 -28.49 44.25 -30.72
CA VAL A 302 -27.78 45.39 -30.13
C VAL A 302 -26.65 45.79 -31.05
N GLU A 303 -26.51 47.09 -31.34
CA GLU A 303 -25.35 47.64 -32.05
C GLU A 303 -24.35 48.22 -31.04
N ALA A 304 -23.06 47.99 -31.25
CA ALA A 304 -21.98 48.57 -30.47
C ALA A 304 -21.14 49.47 -31.38
N SER A 305 -21.14 50.77 -31.11
CA SER A 305 -20.47 51.77 -31.94
C SER A 305 -19.20 52.33 -31.29
N ALA A 306 -18.15 52.45 -32.10
CA ALA A 306 -16.88 53.08 -31.78
C ALA A 306 -16.52 54.01 -32.96
N ALA A 307 -17.03 55.25 -32.89
CA ALA A 307 -17.23 56.13 -34.03
C ALA A 307 -15.96 56.35 -34.88
N GLY A 308 -16.07 56.05 -36.17
CA GLY A 308 -15.03 56.35 -37.17
C GLY A 308 -13.96 55.25 -37.36
N LEU A 309 -14.08 54.13 -36.66
CA LEU A 309 -13.23 52.95 -36.87
C LEU A 309 -13.78 52.02 -37.97
N LYS A 310 -12.92 51.20 -38.58
CA LYS A 310 -13.37 50.18 -39.54
C LYS A 310 -14.16 49.09 -38.81
N GLY A 311 -15.36 48.76 -39.30
CA GLY A 311 -16.25 47.77 -38.65
C GLY A 311 -17.27 48.38 -37.68
N ASP A 312 -17.31 49.70 -37.55
CA ASP A 312 -18.34 50.45 -36.82
C ASP A 312 -19.64 50.59 -37.66
N PRO A 313 -20.85 50.32 -37.10
CA PRO A 313 -21.12 49.69 -35.81
C PRO A 313 -21.07 48.15 -35.89
N VAL A 314 -20.79 47.52 -34.75
CA VAL A 314 -20.77 46.05 -34.59
C VAL A 314 -22.15 45.55 -34.15
N THR A 315 -22.81 44.71 -34.95
CA THR A 315 -24.12 44.14 -34.59
C THR A 315 -23.99 42.81 -33.83
N PHE A 316 -24.63 42.74 -32.66
CA PHE A 316 -24.91 41.52 -31.90
C PHE A 316 -26.37 41.10 -32.07
N THR A 317 -26.61 39.79 -32.10
CA THR A 317 -27.94 39.18 -32.19
C THR A 317 -28.20 38.20 -31.04
N ALA A 318 -29.47 38.05 -30.65
CA ALA A 318 -29.90 37.02 -29.73
C ALA A 318 -31.36 36.61 -30.00
N THR A 319 -31.77 35.41 -29.57
CA THR A 319 -33.14 34.91 -29.71
C THR A 319 -33.87 34.90 -28.37
N GLY A 320 -35.01 35.60 -28.32
CA GLY A 320 -35.94 35.57 -27.19
C GLY A 320 -36.79 34.30 -27.20
N SER A 321 -36.76 33.55 -26.11
CA SER A 321 -37.51 32.30 -25.91
C SER A 321 -38.42 32.40 -24.68
N ASN A 322 -39.44 31.53 -24.60
CA ASN A 322 -40.23 31.30 -23.38
C ASN A 322 -39.96 29.93 -22.74
N LEU A 323 -38.97 29.16 -23.23
CA LEU A 323 -38.58 27.87 -22.66
C LEU A 323 -37.91 28.08 -21.30
N SER A 324 -38.50 27.53 -20.24
CA SER A 324 -37.93 27.59 -18.88
C SER A 324 -38.29 26.37 -18.03
N VAL A 325 -37.46 26.07 -17.04
CA VAL A 325 -37.76 25.15 -15.93
C VAL A 325 -37.87 26.00 -14.66
N ALA A 326 -39.05 25.98 -14.05
CA ALA A 326 -39.37 26.73 -12.84
C ALA A 326 -39.15 25.92 -11.56
N ALA A 327 -39.51 24.63 -11.56
CA ALA A 327 -39.26 23.74 -10.42
C ALA A 327 -39.13 22.26 -10.83
N VAL A 328 -38.56 21.47 -9.92
CA VAL A 328 -38.39 20.02 -10.02
C VAL A 328 -39.00 19.38 -8.78
N SER A 329 -39.79 18.31 -8.96
CA SER A 329 -40.44 17.56 -7.89
C SER A 329 -40.20 16.05 -8.09
N PRO A 330 -39.97 15.25 -7.04
CA PRO A 330 -39.91 15.60 -5.61
C PRO A 330 -38.65 16.41 -5.21
N ASP A 331 -38.65 16.94 -3.99
CA ASP A 331 -37.56 17.74 -3.38
C ASP A 331 -36.18 17.08 -3.44
N THR A 332 -36.11 15.76 -3.60
CA THR A 332 -34.89 15.02 -3.94
C THR A 332 -35.24 13.90 -4.91
N MET A 333 -34.65 13.95 -6.10
CA MET A 333 -34.83 12.91 -7.12
C MET A 333 -34.20 11.59 -6.65
N VAL A 334 -34.83 10.47 -6.99
CA VAL A 334 -34.32 9.12 -6.72
C VAL A 334 -34.01 8.45 -8.05
N GLU A 335 -32.81 7.91 -8.21
CA GLU A 335 -32.40 7.21 -9.43
C GLU A 335 -33.37 6.08 -9.80
N GLY A 336 -33.79 6.02 -11.06
CA GLY A 336 -34.80 5.06 -11.57
C GLY A 336 -36.26 5.41 -11.24
N ALA A 337 -36.53 6.39 -10.36
CA ALA A 337 -37.90 6.80 -10.02
C ALA A 337 -38.44 7.87 -10.98
N SER A 338 -39.76 8.11 -10.89
CA SER A 338 -40.41 9.21 -11.61
C SER A 338 -40.16 10.56 -10.93
N ALA A 339 -40.00 11.61 -11.75
CA ALA A 339 -39.97 13.00 -11.32
C ALA A 339 -40.81 13.86 -12.28
N THR A 340 -41.12 15.08 -11.85
CA THR A 340 -41.90 16.07 -12.61
C THR A 340 -41.13 17.37 -12.69
N LEU A 341 -40.97 17.90 -13.90
CA LEU A 341 -40.52 19.26 -14.16
C LEU A 341 -41.73 20.16 -14.39
N THR A 342 -41.75 21.34 -13.78
CA THR A 342 -42.71 22.40 -14.08
C THR A 342 -41.98 23.60 -14.68
N GLY A 343 -42.62 24.30 -15.61
CA GLY A 343 -41.96 25.34 -16.39
C GLY A 343 -42.87 25.91 -17.49
N THR A 344 -42.26 26.38 -18.58
CA THR A 344 -42.94 26.99 -19.73
C THR A 344 -42.24 26.64 -21.03
N GLY A 345 -42.95 26.68 -22.16
CA GLY A 345 -42.36 26.52 -23.50
C GLY A 345 -41.96 25.09 -23.86
N PHE A 346 -42.35 24.10 -23.06
CA PHE A 346 -42.15 22.69 -23.37
C PHE A 346 -42.99 22.26 -24.59
N SER A 347 -42.53 21.27 -25.34
CA SER A 347 -43.34 20.67 -26.41
C SER A 347 -44.36 19.72 -25.81
N THR A 348 -45.62 19.77 -26.27
CA THR A 348 -46.67 18.82 -25.89
C THR A 348 -46.43 17.39 -26.42
N THR A 349 -45.42 17.20 -27.29
CA THR A 349 -44.98 15.87 -27.74
C THR A 349 -43.75 15.43 -26.94
N PRO A 350 -43.82 14.35 -26.14
CA PRO A 350 -42.70 13.92 -25.27
C PRO A 350 -41.35 13.82 -25.98
N ALA A 351 -41.30 13.18 -27.16
CA ALA A 351 -40.08 12.97 -27.94
C ALA A 351 -39.40 14.26 -28.45
N ASN A 352 -40.09 15.40 -28.45
CA ASN A 352 -39.53 16.70 -28.85
C ASN A 352 -38.85 17.44 -27.69
N ASN A 353 -38.93 16.90 -26.46
CA ASN A 353 -38.23 17.42 -25.29
C ASN A 353 -37.06 16.48 -24.97
N THR A 354 -35.85 17.02 -24.95
CA THR A 354 -34.68 16.32 -24.39
C THR A 354 -34.44 16.85 -22.99
N VAL A 355 -34.44 15.98 -21.98
CA VAL A 355 -34.16 16.37 -20.59
C VAL A 355 -32.82 15.78 -20.19
N THR A 356 -31.94 16.61 -19.63
CA THR A 356 -30.66 16.17 -19.07
C THR A 356 -30.63 16.39 -17.57
N ILE A 357 -30.14 15.39 -16.84
CA ILE A 357 -29.92 15.41 -15.39
C ILE A 357 -28.47 15.00 -15.15
N GLY A 358 -27.65 15.90 -14.60
CA GLY A 358 -26.24 15.63 -14.32
C GLY A 358 -25.42 15.20 -15.55
N GLY A 359 -25.83 15.64 -16.75
CA GLY A 359 -25.23 15.25 -18.03
C GLY A 359 -25.80 13.97 -18.67
N LEU A 360 -26.61 13.18 -17.96
CA LEU A 360 -27.30 12.01 -18.52
C LEU A 360 -28.69 12.39 -19.03
N GLN A 361 -29.12 11.79 -20.15
CA GLN A 361 -30.47 11.98 -20.67
C GLN A 361 -31.50 11.23 -19.82
N ALA A 362 -32.56 11.92 -19.41
CA ALA A 362 -33.71 11.33 -18.72
C ALA A 362 -34.80 10.93 -19.73
N THR A 363 -35.53 9.86 -19.45
CA THR A 363 -36.65 9.42 -20.29
C THR A 363 -37.88 10.30 -20.02
N VAL A 364 -38.41 10.97 -21.04
CA VAL A 364 -39.65 11.77 -20.92
C VAL A 364 -40.86 10.84 -21.07
N THR A 365 -41.67 10.74 -20.01
CA THR A 365 -42.83 9.83 -19.92
C THR A 365 -44.15 10.53 -20.20
N SER A 366 -44.25 11.84 -19.97
CA SER A 366 -45.41 12.67 -20.34
C SER A 366 -45.01 14.12 -20.59
N ALA A 367 -45.80 14.85 -21.37
CA ALA A 367 -45.51 16.24 -21.69
C ALA A 367 -46.77 17.09 -21.90
N THR A 368 -46.74 18.31 -21.35
CA THR A 368 -47.65 19.41 -21.64
C THR A 368 -46.81 20.67 -21.92
N ALA A 369 -47.44 21.81 -22.24
CA ALA A 369 -46.71 23.07 -22.46
C ALA A 369 -46.01 23.63 -21.18
N THR A 370 -46.36 23.12 -20.00
CA THR A 370 -45.86 23.60 -18.70
C THR A 370 -45.40 22.51 -17.73
N THR A 371 -45.56 21.23 -18.08
CA THR A 371 -45.13 20.10 -17.26
C THR A 371 -44.50 18.99 -18.09
N LEU A 372 -43.43 18.38 -17.59
CA LEU A 372 -42.86 17.13 -18.12
C LEU A 372 -42.81 16.09 -17.01
N GLY A 373 -43.37 14.91 -17.26
CA GLY A 373 -43.08 13.71 -16.46
C GLY A 373 -41.83 13.03 -17.02
N ILE A 374 -40.92 12.62 -16.14
CA ILE A 374 -39.65 11.97 -16.51
C ILE A 374 -39.33 10.77 -15.61
N THR A 375 -38.49 9.86 -16.09
CA THR A 375 -37.79 8.86 -15.26
C THR A 375 -36.35 9.31 -15.07
N VAL A 376 -35.90 9.40 -13.82
CA VAL A 376 -34.55 9.84 -13.44
C VAL A 376 -33.53 8.76 -13.86
N PRO A 377 -32.46 9.10 -14.58
CA PRO A 377 -31.45 8.13 -15.00
C PRO A 377 -30.70 7.58 -13.79
N THR A 378 -30.19 6.35 -13.90
CA THR A 378 -29.27 5.75 -12.94
C THR A 378 -27.84 6.22 -13.23
N PHE A 379 -27.05 6.43 -12.18
CA PHE A 379 -25.65 6.84 -12.32
C PHE A 379 -24.73 5.74 -11.78
N ALA A 380 -23.60 5.51 -12.45
CA ALA A 380 -22.69 4.41 -12.12
C ALA A 380 -21.99 4.62 -10.76
N CYS A 381 -22.63 4.13 -9.70
CA CYS A 381 -22.21 4.20 -8.30
C CYS A 381 -21.81 5.63 -7.86
N GLN A 382 -22.71 6.60 -8.04
CA GLN A 382 -22.50 7.98 -7.59
C GLN A 382 -23.23 8.24 -6.26
N PRO A 383 -22.71 9.07 -5.35
CA PRO A 383 -23.34 9.32 -4.06
C PRO A 383 -24.55 10.27 -4.18
N VAL A 384 -25.24 10.48 -3.05
CA VAL A 384 -26.19 11.59 -2.87
C VAL A 384 -25.46 12.91 -3.17
N ARG A 385 -26.00 13.74 -4.07
CA ARG A 385 -25.33 14.95 -4.57
C ARG A 385 -26.34 15.90 -5.23
N THR A 386 -25.90 17.11 -5.56
CA THR A 386 -26.67 18.03 -6.41
C THR A 386 -26.25 17.89 -7.86
N VAL A 387 -27.22 17.92 -8.78
CA VAL A 387 -27.02 17.82 -10.23
C VAL A 387 -27.76 18.93 -10.96
N ASN A 388 -27.23 19.30 -12.12
CA ASN A 388 -27.88 20.26 -13.03
C ASN A 388 -29.00 19.57 -13.81
N VAL A 389 -30.17 20.20 -13.90
CA VAL A 389 -31.32 19.79 -14.72
C VAL A 389 -31.55 20.84 -15.81
N GLN A 390 -31.71 20.40 -17.06
CA GLN A 390 -31.99 21.27 -18.21
C GLN A 390 -32.91 20.57 -19.22
N VAL A 391 -33.75 21.35 -19.91
CA VAL A 391 -34.63 20.88 -20.98
C VAL A 391 -34.23 21.55 -22.30
N THR A 392 -34.16 20.78 -23.38
CA THR A 392 -33.93 21.25 -24.74
C THR A 392 -35.16 20.93 -25.60
N VAL A 393 -35.67 21.93 -26.34
CA VAL A 393 -36.79 21.79 -27.27
C VAL A 393 -36.40 22.44 -28.59
N GLY A 394 -36.42 21.67 -29.69
CA GLY A 394 -36.10 22.20 -31.03
C GLY A 394 -34.73 22.86 -31.15
N GLY A 395 -33.73 22.38 -30.39
CA GLY A 395 -32.39 22.98 -30.31
C GLY A 395 -32.25 24.19 -29.38
N THR A 396 -33.34 24.69 -28.80
CA THR A 396 -33.32 25.74 -27.77
C THR A 396 -33.21 25.13 -26.38
N ASN A 397 -32.31 25.63 -25.55
CA ASN A 397 -32.12 25.19 -24.17
C ASN A 397 -32.90 26.07 -23.18
N SER A 398 -33.39 25.47 -22.09
CA SER A 398 -33.92 26.18 -20.91
C SER A 398 -32.79 26.74 -20.04
N ASN A 399 -33.16 27.54 -19.05
CA ASN A 399 -32.31 27.75 -17.86
C ASN A 399 -31.93 26.41 -17.20
N THR A 400 -30.82 26.39 -16.49
CA THR A 400 -30.38 25.26 -15.67
C THR A 400 -30.94 25.38 -14.25
N VAL A 401 -31.37 24.26 -13.67
CA VAL A 401 -31.82 24.18 -12.27
C VAL A 401 -30.96 23.17 -11.51
N SER A 402 -30.33 23.60 -10.43
CA SER A 402 -29.56 22.72 -9.54
C SER A 402 -30.50 22.00 -8.57
N HIS A 403 -30.56 20.67 -8.62
CA HIS A 403 -31.49 19.87 -7.81
C HIS A 403 -30.80 18.64 -7.19
N PRO A 404 -31.12 18.24 -5.94
CA PRO A 404 -30.51 17.07 -5.33
C PRO A 404 -31.04 15.76 -5.92
N VAL A 405 -30.15 14.78 -6.03
CA VAL A 405 -30.42 13.40 -6.46
C VAL A 405 -29.77 12.42 -5.49
N ARG A 406 -30.43 11.29 -5.23
CA ARG A 406 -29.90 10.17 -4.45
C ARG A 406 -30.01 8.84 -5.22
N PRO A 407 -29.08 7.89 -4.96
CA PRO A 407 -29.23 6.49 -5.35
C PRO A 407 -30.56 5.89 -4.92
N ALA A 408 -31.04 4.89 -5.67
CA ALA A 408 -32.26 4.15 -5.35
C ALA A 408 -32.18 3.53 -3.93
N SER A 409 -31.14 2.73 -3.70
CA SER A 409 -30.80 2.11 -2.42
C SER A 409 -29.72 2.89 -1.67
N LEU A 410 -29.84 2.93 -0.35
CA LEU A 410 -28.82 3.44 0.57
C LEU A 410 -28.58 2.37 1.63
N LEU A 411 -27.33 2.20 2.04
CA LEU A 411 -26.91 1.33 3.13
C LEU A 411 -27.55 1.81 4.44
N ALA A 412 -28.30 0.91 5.06
CA ALA A 412 -28.83 1.08 6.40
C ALA A 412 -28.42 -0.16 7.21
N LEU A 413 -27.61 0.05 8.24
CA LEU A 413 -27.17 -0.98 9.18
C LEU A 413 -27.24 -0.42 10.61
N ALA A 414 -27.76 -1.22 11.54
CA ALA A 414 -27.59 -1.00 12.98
C ALA A 414 -26.16 -1.39 13.42
N PRO A 415 -25.64 -0.87 14.55
CA PRO A 415 -24.39 -1.36 15.12
C PRO A 415 -24.43 -2.86 15.39
N GLY A 416 -23.44 -3.58 14.88
CA GLY A 416 -23.34 -5.04 14.88
C GLY A 416 -24.05 -5.75 13.72
N GLU A 417 -24.75 -5.03 12.83
CA GLU A 417 -25.40 -5.62 11.67
C GLU A 417 -24.44 -5.73 10.47
N MET A 418 -24.56 -6.82 9.72
CA MET A 418 -23.75 -7.16 8.54
C MET A 418 -24.57 -7.18 7.25
N MET A 419 -24.00 -6.67 6.17
CA MET A 419 -24.47 -6.91 4.79
C MET A 419 -23.40 -7.65 3.98
N LEU A 420 -23.84 -8.54 3.08
CA LEU A 420 -23.01 -9.28 2.14
C LEU A 420 -23.52 -9.05 0.71
N VAL A 421 -22.59 -8.80 -0.22
CA VAL A 421 -22.83 -8.63 -1.66
C VAL A 421 -21.89 -9.55 -2.44
N GLN A 422 -22.46 -10.44 -3.25
CA GLN A 422 -21.70 -11.49 -3.96
C GLN A 422 -21.73 -11.33 -5.49
N ASP A 423 -22.65 -10.54 -6.04
CA ASP A 423 -22.69 -10.21 -7.48
C ASP A 423 -21.71 -9.06 -7.79
N PRO A 424 -20.64 -9.30 -8.59
CA PRO A 424 -19.64 -8.29 -8.91
C PRO A 424 -20.19 -7.07 -9.67
N THR A 425 -21.30 -7.22 -10.39
CA THR A 425 -21.92 -6.09 -11.09
C THR A 425 -22.50 -5.09 -10.10
N SER A 426 -23.03 -5.60 -8.98
CA SER A 426 -23.65 -4.87 -7.86
C SER A 426 -22.66 -4.37 -6.77
N PHE A 427 -21.35 -4.42 -7.01
CA PHE A 427 -20.31 -3.96 -6.07
C PHE A 427 -20.25 -2.42 -5.91
N CYS A 428 -21.27 -1.90 -5.23
CA CYS A 428 -21.46 -0.48 -4.94
C CYS A 428 -22.11 -0.31 -3.55
N LEU A 429 -21.38 0.26 -2.60
CA LEU A 429 -21.89 0.59 -1.26
C LEU A 429 -22.25 2.09 -1.20
N GLN A 430 -23.51 2.39 -0.88
CA GLN A 430 -24.07 3.74 -0.98
C GLN A 430 -24.46 4.29 0.40
N PHE A 431 -23.65 5.17 0.97
CA PHE A 431 -23.85 5.71 2.31
C PHE A 431 -24.63 7.03 2.26
N ALA A 432 -25.77 7.09 2.97
CA ALA A 432 -26.48 8.35 3.23
C ALA A 432 -25.63 9.32 4.07
N PRO A 433 -25.74 10.65 3.92
CA PRO A 433 -25.08 11.59 4.84
C PRO A 433 -25.65 11.45 6.26
N SER A 434 -24.82 11.66 7.29
CA SER A 434 -25.22 11.51 8.70
C SER A 434 -24.68 12.63 9.58
N SER A 435 -25.54 13.18 10.45
CA SER A 435 -25.21 14.23 11.42
C SER A 435 -24.98 13.68 12.85
N THR A 436 -25.19 12.38 13.09
CA THR A 436 -25.03 11.74 14.40
C THR A 436 -23.70 11.01 14.52
N GLY A 437 -23.05 11.07 15.68
CA GLY A 437 -21.84 10.29 15.98
C GLY A 437 -22.09 8.78 15.97
N GLY A 438 -21.00 7.99 16.03
CA GLY A 438 -21.08 6.53 15.83
C GLY A 438 -21.27 6.20 14.36
N ASN A 439 -20.22 6.42 13.56
CA ASN A 439 -20.16 5.96 12.17
C ASN A 439 -18.81 5.28 11.95
N GLU A 440 -18.74 4.02 12.35
CA GLU A 440 -17.59 3.17 12.07
C GLU A 440 -18.08 1.93 11.33
N TYR A 441 -17.45 1.59 10.21
CA TYR A 441 -17.81 0.45 9.38
C TYR A 441 -16.55 -0.31 9.00
N LEU A 442 -16.58 -1.63 9.16
CA LEU A 442 -15.56 -2.52 8.62
C LEU A 442 -16.05 -3.04 7.26
N VAL A 443 -15.29 -2.79 6.21
CA VAL A 443 -15.53 -3.31 4.86
C VAL A 443 -14.48 -4.36 4.55
N GLY A 444 -14.93 -5.53 4.13
CA GLY A 444 -14.08 -6.61 3.63
C GLY A 444 -14.28 -6.82 2.13
N VAL A 445 -13.19 -6.93 1.38
CA VAL A 445 -13.19 -7.45 -0.01
C VAL A 445 -12.47 -8.79 0.00
N GLY A 446 -13.22 -9.88 -0.19
CA GLY A 446 -12.74 -11.25 -0.05
C GLY A 446 -12.81 -12.06 -1.34
N ALA A 447 -11.99 -13.11 -1.40
CA ALA A 447 -11.99 -14.09 -2.49
C ALA A 447 -12.22 -15.50 -1.91
N ALA A 448 -13.36 -16.12 -2.19
CA ALA A 448 -13.78 -17.37 -1.56
C ALA A 448 -13.43 -18.66 -2.34
N ALA A 449 -12.80 -18.54 -3.53
CA ALA A 449 -12.43 -19.71 -4.32
C ALA A 449 -11.30 -20.53 -3.66
N GLU A 450 -11.43 -21.85 -3.63
CA GLU A 450 -10.32 -22.74 -3.27
C GLU A 450 -9.37 -22.88 -4.47
N SER A 451 -8.51 -21.88 -4.66
CA SER A 451 -7.46 -21.92 -5.66
C SER A 451 -6.22 -21.15 -5.17
N PRO A 452 -5.05 -21.80 -5.09
CA PRO A 452 -3.84 -21.14 -4.61
C PRO A 452 -3.07 -20.39 -5.70
N THR A 453 -3.50 -20.50 -6.97
CA THR A 453 -2.85 -19.85 -8.13
C THR A 453 -3.62 -18.64 -8.67
N LEU A 454 -4.89 -18.48 -8.29
CA LEU A 454 -5.65 -17.28 -8.62
C LEU A 454 -5.30 -16.15 -7.66
N THR A 455 -5.57 -14.91 -8.06
CA THR A 455 -5.44 -13.72 -7.22
C THR A 455 -6.49 -12.71 -7.66
N LEU A 456 -7.22 -12.13 -6.72
CA LEU A 456 -8.18 -11.07 -6.97
C LEU A 456 -7.48 -9.72 -6.90
N SER A 457 -7.16 -9.12 -8.04
CA SER A 457 -6.73 -7.71 -8.10
C SER A 457 -7.95 -6.80 -8.27
N TYR A 458 -8.05 -5.74 -7.48
CA TYR A 458 -9.16 -4.79 -7.58
C TYR A 458 -8.72 -3.35 -7.27
N THR A 459 -9.50 -2.38 -7.74
CA THR A 459 -9.46 -0.99 -7.29
C THR A 459 -10.77 -0.66 -6.57
N MET A 460 -10.67 -0.22 -5.30
CA MET A 460 -11.79 0.30 -4.52
C MET A 460 -11.72 1.83 -4.53
N THR A 461 -12.68 2.46 -5.21
CA THR A 461 -12.80 3.91 -5.33
C THR A 461 -13.97 4.43 -4.50
N ALA A 462 -13.72 5.43 -3.68
CA ALA A 462 -14.74 6.15 -2.93
C ALA A 462 -14.93 7.57 -3.46
N VAL A 463 -16.18 7.95 -3.71
CA VAL A 463 -16.60 9.29 -4.13
C VAL A 463 -17.46 9.91 -3.04
N GLN A 464 -16.99 11.03 -2.50
CA GLN A 464 -17.67 11.85 -1.52
C GLN A 464 -18.82 12.64 -2.18
N GLY A 465 -19.98 12.60 -1.55
CA GLY A 465 -21.18 13.34 -1.98
C GLY A 465 -21.51 14.52 -1.08
N ALA A 466 -22.80 14.85 -1.02
CA ALA A 466 -23.35 15.94 -0.23
C ALA A 466 -22.95 15.84 1.25
N ALA A 467 -22.62 16.99 1.84
CA ALA A 467 -22.37 17.10 3.27
C ALA A 467 -23.64 16.80 4.08
N ALA A 468 -23.46 16.36 5.33
CA ALA A 468 -24.57 16.27 6.27
C ALA A 468 -25.10 17.67 6.66
N PRO A 469 -26.41 17.80 6.95
CA PRO A 469 -26.94 18.97 7.63
C PRO A 469 -26.17 19.23 8.94
N ALA A 470 -25.95 20.51 9.27
CA ALA A 470 -25.11 20.93 10.38
C ALA A 470 -25.59 20.34 11.74
N PRO A 471 -24.75 19.57 12.46
CA PRO A 471 -25.10 19.07 13.78
C PRO A 471 -24.99 20.15 14.87
N VAL A 472 -25.85 20.08 15.88
CA VAL A 472 -25.64 20.78 17.16
C VAL A 472 -24.62 19.99 17.97
N ALA A 473 -23.59 20.67 18.49
CA ALA A 473 -22.42 20.01 19.07
C ALA A 473 -22.64 19.52 20.51
N MET A 474 -22.22 18.28 20.78
CA MET A 474 -21.81 17.80 22.12
C MET A 474 -20.55 16.93 21.99
N VAL A 475 -19.67 17.03 22.99
CA VAL A 475 -18.38 16.32 23.08
C VAL A 475 -18.33 15.63 24.44
N PRO A 476 -17.81 14.39 24.50
CA PRO A 476 -16.70 14.16 25.43
C PRO A 476 -15.55 13.36 24.81
N ALA A 477 -14.34 13.64 25.28
CA ALA A 477 -13.13 12.88 24.95
C ALA A 477 -12.96 11.67 25.88
N PHE A 478 -12.32 10.61 25.39
CA PHE A 478 -11.90 9.45 26.19
C PHE A 478 -10.40 9.47 26.49
N SER A 479 -10.04 9.18 27.75
CA SER A 479 -8.65 9.01 28.20
C SER A 479 -8.13 7.59 27.92
N PRO A 480 -6.86 7.41 27.54
CA PRO A 480 -6.26 6.09 27.39
C PRO A 480 -6.03 5.42 28.76
N ARG A 481 -6.28 4.10 28.84
CA ARG A 481 -6.05 3.27 30.02
C ARG A 481 -4.63 2.68 29.99
N SER A 482 -4.02 2.53 31.17
CA SER A 482 -2.62 2.09 31.31
C SER A 482 -2.37 0.65 30.81
N VAL A 483 -1.21 0.45 30.19
CA VAL A 483 -0.73 -0.85 29.68
C VAL A 483 -0.25 -1.72 30.85
N ARG A 484 -0.67 -3.00 30.87
CA ARG A 484 -0.09 -4.01 31.77
C ARG A 484 1.20 -4.57 31.18
N SER A 485 2.16 -4.89 32.04
CA SER A 485 3.45 -5.49 31.68
C SER A 485 3.29 -6.82 30.92
N ALA A 486 4.03 -7.00 29.85
CA ALA A 486 4.03 -8.22 29.04
C ALA A 486 4.53 -9.45 29.83
N PRO A 487 3.96 -10.65 29.61
CA PRO A 487 4.53 -11.89 30.11
C PRO A 487 5.79 -12.29 29.32
N SER A 488 6.69 -12.97 30.04
CA SER A 488 7.88 -13.75 29.65
C SER A 488 8.33 -13.76 28.19
N ALA A 489 9.63 -13.47 27.98
CA ALA A 489 10.33 -13.62 26.71
C ALA A 489 10.04 -14.98 26.06
N VAL A 490 9.72 -14.96 24.77
CA VAL A 490 9.40 -16.18 24.01
C VAL A 490 10.69 -16.84 23.52
N ASN A 491 10.80 -18.15 23.68
CA ASN A 491 11.93 -18.89 23.12
C ASN A 491 11.79 -18.96 21.59
N LEU A 492 12.59 -18.19 20.86
CA LEU A 492 12.56 -18.14 19.39
C LEU A 492 12.91 -19.50 18.76
N GLN A 493 13.79 -20.29 19.37
CA GLN A 493 14.16 -21.62 18.87
C GLN A 493 13.00 -22.63 18.92
N GLU A 494 12.08 -22.47 19.88
CA GLU A 494 10.85 -23.29 19.98
C GLU A 494 9.89 -22.96 18.84
N ILE A 495 9.74 -21.67 18.52
CA ILE A 495 8.92 -21.19 17.41
C ILE A 495 9.49 -21.70 16.07
N GLU A 496 10.79 -21.52 15.84
CA GLU A 496 11.48 -21.94 14.61
C GLU A 496 11.36 -23.46 14.37
N ARG A 497 11.44 -24.26 15.43
CA ARG A 497 11.29 -25.73 15.36
C ARG A 497 9.86 -26.16 15.05
N ARG A 498 8.86 -25.61 15.74
CA ARG A 498 7.44 -25.93 15.45
C ARG A 498 7.07 -25.59 14.02
N VAL A 499 7.48 -24.41 13.54
CA VAL A 499 7.33 -24.00 12.13
C VAL A 499 8.02 -24.94 11.13
N ALA A 500 9.14 -25.54 11.52
CA ALA A 500 9.83 -26.52 10.69
C ALA A 500 9.08 -27.86 10.63
N HIS A 501 8.39 -28.23 11.72
CA HIS A 501 7.48 -29.37 11.79
C HIS A 501 6.16 -29.12 11.03
N ASP A 502 5.52 -27.95 11.15
CA ASP A 502 4.37 -27.54 10.32
C ASP A 502 4.72 -27.61 8.82
N ARG A 503 5.97 -27.30 8.44
CA ARG A 503 6.48 -27.48 7.07
C ARG A 503 6.67 -28.95 6.68
N ALA A 504 7.04 -29.80 7.62
CA ALA A 504 7.23 -31.22 7.40
C ALA A 504 5.89 -31.93 7.17
N GLU A 505 4.91 -31.70 8.05
CA GLU A 505 3.54 -32.21 7.93
C GLU A 505 2.94 -31.90 6.55
N GLN A 506 3.01 -30.65 6.10
CA GLN A 506 2.50 -30.26 4.79
C GLN A 506 3.14 -31.00 3.61
N ARG A 507 4.41 -31.43 3.71
CA ARG A 507 5.04 -32.28 2.67
C ARG A 507 4.43 -33.67 2.69
N ILE A 508 4.22 -34.23 3.88
CA ILE A 508 3.54 -35.50 4.08
C ILE A 508 2.11 -35.42 3.52
N ARG A 509 1.30 -34.43 3.92
CA ARG A 509 -0.10 -34.29 3.43
C ARG A 509 -0.20 -33.94 1.94
N ALA A 510 0.83 -33.32 1.34
CA ALA A 510 0.92 -33.15 -0.11
C ALA A 510 1.23 -34.47 -0.82
N PHE A 511 2.22 -35.22 -0.32
CA PHE A 511 2.58 -36.56 -0.81
C PHE A 511 1.40 -37.52 -0.69
N GLU A 512 0.77 -37.63 0.49
CA GLU A 512 -0.35 -38.55 0.74
C GLU A 512 -1.54 -38.28 -0.20
N ARG A 513 -1.89 -37.01 -0.44
CA ARG A 513 -2.96 -36.68 -1.40
C ARG A 513 -2.62 -37.09 -2.83
N GLN A 514 -1.35 -37.05 -3.24
CA GLN A 514 -0.91 -37.58 -4.54
C GLN A 514 -0.87 -39.12 -4.54
N PHE A 515 -0.34 -39.72 -3.47
CA PHE A 515 -0.21 -41.17 -3.31
C PHE A 515 -1.57 -41.87 -3.37
N LEU A 516 -2.59 -41.28 -2.74
CA LEU A 516 -3.95 -41.82 -2.60
C LEU A 516 -4.91 -41.44 -3.75
N ASP A 517 -4.54 -40.51 -4.64
CA ASP A 517 -5.43 -40.02 -5.71
C ASP A 517 -5.65 -41.10 -6.81
N PRO A 518 -6.92 -41.53 -7.04
CA PRO A 518 -7.25 -42.50 -8.07
C PRO A 518 -6.88 -42.06 -9.50
N ALA A 519 -6.82 -40.75 -9.77
CA ALA A 519 -6.58 -40.24 -11.12
C ALA A 519 -5.10 -40.27 -11.51
N THR A 520 -4.20 -40.01 -10.57
CA THR A 520 -2.74 -40.09 -10.79
C THR A 520 -2.17 -41.49 -10.54
N ASN A 521 -2.82 -42.32 -9.71
CA ASN A 521 -2.23 -43.58 -9.23
C ASN A 521 -3.17 -44.81 -9.35
N ALA A 522 -3.97 -44.92 -10.42
CA ALA A 522 -4.95 -46.00 -10.61
C ALA A 522 -4.38 -47.44 -10.51
N ALA A 523 -3.11 -47.66 -10.87
CA ALA A 523 -2.41 -48.95 -10.75
C ALA A 523 -1.71 -49.16 -9.39
N LEU A 524 -1.63 -48.11 -8.57
CA LEU A 524 -0.97 -48.07 -7.27
C LEU A 524 -1.93 -47.82 -6.11
N ARG A 525 -3.26 -47.68 -6.34
CA ARG A 525 -4.25 -47.82 -5.25
C ARG A 525 -3.99 -49.19 -4.62
N PRO A 526 -3.46 -49.27 -3.40
CA PRO A 526 -3.20 -50.56 -2.80
C PRO A 526 -4.52 -51.28 -2.66
N ALA A 527 -4.50 -52.61 -2.72
CA ALA A 527 -5.63 -53.32 -2.13
C ALA A 527 -5.70 -52.87 -0.67
N ALA A 528 -6.83 -52.26 -0.27
CA ALA A 528 -7.16 -52.10 1.16
C ALA A 528 -6.95 -53.47 1.82
N ALA A 529 -6.38 -53.48 3.02
CA ALA A 529 -5.69 -54.65 3.56
C ALA A 529 -6.48 -55.95 3.36
N ARG A 530 -5.74 -56.99 2.96
CA ARG A 530 -6.31 -58.30 2.63
C ARG A 530 -7.13 -58.82 3.81
N SER A 531 -8.12 -59.67 3.54
CA SER A 531 -8.86 -60.41 4.58
C SER A 531 -7.91 -60.94 5.65
N PRO A 532 -8.29 -60.83 6.93
CA PRO A 532 -7.39 -60.46 8.01
C PRO A 532 -6.13 -61.32 8.07
N ALA A 533 -4.97 -60.66 8.11
CA ALA A 533 -3.74 -61.29 8.52
C ALA A 533 -3.93 -61.89 9.94
N ALA A 534 -3.11 -62.89 10.28
CA ALA A 534 -3.23 -63.56 11.58
C ALA A 534 -3.07 -62.51 12.69
N THR A 535 -4.06 -62.45 13.58
CA THR A 535 -4.14 -61.52 14.72
C THR A 535 -2.76 -61.24 15.32
N MET A 536 -2.31 -59.98 15.27
CA MET A 536 -1.24 -59.58 16.17
C MET A 536 -1.81 -59.66 17.59
N ALA A 537 -1.38 -60.67 18.34
CA ALA A 537 -1.67 -60.70 19.76
C ALA A 537 -1.08 -59.43 20.37
N VAL A 538 -1.88 -58.73 21.19
CA VAL A 538 -1.42 -57.54 21.92
C VAL A 538 -0.09 -57.91 22.62
N PRO A 539 1.03 -57.25 22.26
CA PRO A 539 2.35 -57.69 22.72
C PRO A 539 2.51 -57.39 24.21
N ASN A 540 3.39 -58.12 24.87
CA ASN A 540 3.66 -57.95 26.30
C ASN A 540 4.69 -56.85 26.53
N VAL A 541 4.64 -56.21 27.69
CA VAL A 541 5.71 -55.29 28.13
C VAL A 541 7.03 -56.05 28.21
N GLY A 542 8.04 -55.55 27.50
CA GLY A 542 9.35 -56.19 27.33
C GLY A 542 9.52 -56.98 26.02
N ASP A 543 8.45 -57.24 25.26
CA ASP A 543 8.58 -57.82 23.92
C ASP A 543 9.31 -56.84 22.98
N THR A 544 10.12 -57.37 22.06
CA THR A 544 10.83 -56.59 21.02
C THR A 544 10.14 -56.79 19.69
N LEU A 545 9.76 -55.69 19.04
CA LEU A 545 9.10 -55.64 17.75
C LEU A 545 10.08 -55.12 16.69
N HIS A 546 10.00 -55.68 15.48
CA HIS A 546 10.69 -55.16 14.30
C HIS A 546 9.69 -54.27 13.54
N LEU A 547 9.99 -52.99 13.41
CA LEU A 547 9.12 -51.96 12.82
C LEU A 547 9.87 -51.19 11.72
N HIS A 548 9.15 -50.50 10.85
CA HIS A 548 9.70 -49.76 9.71
C HIS A 548 9.29 -48.29 9.77
N VAL A 549 10.20 -47.41 10.19
CA VAL A 549 9.93 -45.96 10.15
C VAL A 549 9.90 -45.49 8.68
N PRO A 550 8.82 -44.82 8.22
CA PRO A 550 8.72 -44.32 6.85
C PRO A 550 9.75 -43.22 6.56
N ASN A 551 10.49 -43.32 5.44
CA ASN A 551 11.48 -42.33 5.06
C ASN A 551 10.85 -41.08 4.40
N ILE A 552 10.29 -40.20 5.21
CA ILE A 552 9.60 -38.98 4.75
C ILE A 552 10.52 -37.93 4.10
N ASP A 553 11.85 -38.08 4.10
CA ASP A 553 12.75 -37.17 3.37
C ASP A 553 12.45 -37.16 1.87
N ASN A 554 11.97 -38.29 1.34
CA ASN A 554 11.66 -38.47 -0.08
C ASN A 554 10.28 -37.90 -0.51
N THR A 555 9.54 -37.25 0.39
CA THR A 555 8.20 -36.66 0.10
C THR A 555 8.22 -35.41 -0.80
N GLY A 556 9.38 -34.81 -1.05
CA GLY A 556 9.50 -33.46 -1.63
C GLY A 556 9.32 -33.28 -3.15
N GLY A 557 8.92 -34.31 -3.91
CA GLY A 557 8.93 -34.29 -5.39
C GLY A 557 7.56 -34.51 -6.05
N THR A 558 7.14 -33.60 -6.94
CA THR A 558 5.93 -33.78 -7.76
C THR A 558 6.11 -34.97 -8.71
N GLY A 559 5.27 -36.00 -8.54
CA GLY A 559 5.39 -37.24 -9.33
C GLY A 559 6.16 -38.37 -8.64
N ASN A 560 6.65 -38.17 -7.41
CA ASN A 560 7.18 -39.28 -6.61
C ASN A 560 6.02 -40.07 -5.99
N THR A 561 5.71 -41.25 -6.52
CA THR A 561 4.58 -42.09 -6.08
C THR A 561 4.96 -43.20 -5.09
N THR A 562 6.24 -43.34 -4.73
CA THR A 562 6.72 -44.38 -3.80
C THR A 562 7.70 -43.87 -2.74
N GLY A 563 8.10 -42.60 -2.77
CA GLY A 563 9.23 -42.08 -1.99
C GLY A 563 9.19 -42.34 -0.49
N ALA A 564 8.05 -42.09 0.17
CA ALA A 564 7.93 -42.32 1.61
C ALA A 564 7.73 -43.81 1.98
N CYS A 565 7.58 -44.71 1.01
CA CYS A 565 7.48 -46.15 1.21
C CYS A 565 8.84 -46.85 1.32
N ASP A 566 9.96 -46.10 1.31
CA ASP A 566 11.28 -46.62 1.66
C ASP A 566 11.36 -46.84 3.18
N SER A 567 11.79 -48.04 3.61
CA SER A 567 11.77 -48.45 5.01
C SER A 567 13.07 -48.19 5.77
N ILE A 568 12.96 -47.62 6.96
CA ILE A 568 14.05 -47.53 7.95
C ILE A 568 13.72 -48.50 9.09
N GLY A 569 14.29 -49.70 9.04
CA GLY A 569 14.02 -50.75 10.03
C GLY A 569 14.58 -50.41 11.41
N ILE A 570 13.78 -50.59 12.46
CA ILE A 570 14.15 -50.42 13.88
C ILE A 570 13.74 -51.63 14.71
N ASP A 571 14.47 -51.86 15.80
CA ASP A 571 14.11 -52.82 16.85
C ASP A 571 13.56 -52.02 18.05
N ALA A 572 12.27 -52.14 18.34
CA ALA A 572 11.59 -51.36 19.39
C ALA A 572 11.04 -52.25 20.50
N VAL A 573 11.31 -51.89 21.76
CA VAL A 573 10.81 -52.63 22.94
C VAL A 573 9.50 -52.03 23.41
N VAL A 574 8.50 -52.88 23.68
CA VAL A 574 7.23 -52.50 24.29
C VAL A 574 7.44 -52.05 25.72
N LYS A 575 7.10 -50.79 26.02
CA LYS A 575 7.28 -50.15 27.32
C LYS A 575 6.02 -50.13 28.16
N THR A 576 4.87 -49.90 27.54
CA THR A 576 3.57 -50.05 28.20
C THR A 576 2.47 -50.34 27.18
N VAL A 577 1.39 -50.96 27.67
CA VAL A 577 0.23 -51.41 26.92
C VAL A 577 -1.00 -50.89 27.65
N GLY A 578 -1.60 -49.86 27.10
CA GLY A 578 -2.81 -49.24 27.63
C GLY A 578 -4.10 -49.94 27.20
N SER A 579 -5.19 -49.25 27.49
CA SER A 579 -6.55 -49.50 27.01
C SER A 579 -6.81 -48.95 25.60
N ALA A 580 -5.99 -48.02 25.09
CA ALA A 580 -6.03 -47.53 23.71
C ALA A 580 -4.65 -47.45 23.03
N GLY A 581 -3.56 -47.18 23.76
CA GLY A 581 -2.20 -47.10 23.18
C GLY A 581 -1.30 -48.33 23.43
N ILE A 582 -0.35 -48.59 22.52
CA ILE A 582 0.83 -49.44 22.78
C ILE A 582 2.07 -48.57 22.58
N PHE A 583 2.83 -48.31 23.64
CA PHE A 583 4.00 -47.44 23.59
C PHE A 583 5.28 -48.28 23.46
N VAL A 584 6.04 -48.03 22.41
CA VAL A 584 7.29 -48.74 22.11
C VAL A 584 8.45 -47.76 21.98
N THR A 585 9.65 -48.18 22.39
CA THR A 585 10.87 -47.38 22.27
C THR A 585 11.94 -48.12 21.50
N ASP A 586 12.45 -47.49 20.46
CA ASP A 586 13.64 -47.92 19.70
C ASP A 586 14.84 -48.18 20.63
N LEU A 587 15.51 -49.33 20.45
CA LEU A 587 16.71 -49.73 21.18
C LEU A 587 17.92 -48.83 20.90
N ASN A 588 17.91 -48.07 19.81
CA ASN A 588 18.96 -47.12 19.44
C ASN A 588 18.79 -45.73 20.08
N ASN A 589 17.74 -45.52 20.87
CA ASN A 589 17.50 -44.26 21.58
C ASN A 589 18.64 -43.94 22.59
N PRO A 590 19.05 -42.66 22.77
CA PRO A 590 20.12 -42.27 23.69
C PRO A 590 19.87 -42.68 25.17
N ALA A 591 20.42 -43.83 25.58
CA ALA A 591 20.08 -44.49 26.85
C ALA A 591 20.28 -43.65 28.13
N ALA A 592 21.17 -42.66 28.12
CA ALA A 592 21.42 -41.79 29.27
C ALA A 592 20.34 -40.70 29.46
N ASP A 593 19.66 -40.31 28.38
CA ASP A 593 18.77 -39.15 28.31
C ASP A 593 17.32 -39.49 27.92
N SER A 594 17.05 -40.75 27.56
CA SER A 594 15.72 -41.26 27.19
C SER A 594 14.63 -41.02 28.23
N LEU A 595 13.37 -41.14 27.80
CA LEU A 595 12.22 -41.20 28.70
C LEU A 595 12.31 -42.46 29.58
N THR A 596 11.97 -42.31 30.86
CA THR A 596 11.85 -43.42 31.80
C THR A 596 10.52 -44.13 31.60
N ASP A 597 10.43 -45.40 31.99
CA ASP A 597 9.19 -46.18 31.85
C ASP A 597 8.00 -45.52 32.58
N ALA A 598 8.24 -44.78 33.68
CA ALA A 598 7.23 -44.02 34.40
C ALA A 598 6.74 -42.77 33.63
N GLU A 599 7.62 -42.09 32.90
CA GLU A 599 7.24 -40.96 32.03
C GLU A 599 6.47 -41.45 30.79
N ILE A 600 6.86 -42.61 30.25
CA ILE A 600 6.15 -43.25 29.13
C ILE A 600 4.77 -43.74 29.61
N GLN A 601 4.66 -44.32 30.81
CA GLN A 601 3.38 -44.67 31.41
C GLN A 601 2.47 -43.45 31.56
N ALA A 602 2.99 -42.31 32.07
CA ALA A 602 2.20 -41.09 32.20
C ALA A 602 1.69 -40.56 30.84
N HIS A 603 2.46 -40.72 29.76
CA HIS A 603 1.98 -40.42 28.41
C HIS A 603 0.94 -41.43 27.89
N SER A 604 1.07 -42.73 28.22
CA SER A 604 0.04 -43.73 27.90
C SER A 604 -1.26 -43.49 28.65
N ASP A 605 -1.20 -43.15 29.94
CA ASP A 605 -2.36 -42.81 30.75
C ASP A 605 -3.06 -41.55 30.19
N THR A 606 -2.27 -40.56 29.76
CA THR A 606 -2.79 -39.34 29.10
C THR A 606 -3.43 -39.66 27.75
N PHE A 607 -2.83 -40.55 26.96
CA PHE A 607 -3.36 -40.96 25.67
C PHE A 607 -4.71 -41.65 25.81
N ASP A 608 -4.78 -42.66 26.67
CA ASP A 608 -6.00 -43.43 26.92
C ASP A 608 -7.12 -42.57 27.50
N LEU A 609 -6.85 -41.82 28.58
CA LEU A 609 -7.87 -41.12 29.36
C LEU A 609 -8.39 -39.86 28.66
N HIS A 610 -7.52 -39.16 27.92
CA HIS A 610 -7.84 -37.84 27.38
C HIS A 610 -7.76 -37.77 25.85
N ILE A 611 -6.65 -38.20 25.24
CA ILE A 611 -6.43 -38.02 23.80
C ILE A 611 -7.39 -38.90 23.00
N TYR A 612 -7.27 -40.22 23.12
CA TYR A 612 -8.09 -41.19 22.43
C TYR A 612 -9.58 -40.98 22.74
N ALA A 613 -9.92 -40.69 23.99
CA ALA A 613 -11.29 -40.42 24.41
C ALA A 613 -11.90 -39.18 23.74
N ALA A 614 -11.18 -38.07 23.66
CA ALA A 614 -11.67 -36.83 23.03
C ALA A 614 -11.65 -36.92 21.50
N ASP A 615 -10.55 -37.40 20.91
CA ASP A 615 -10.39 -37.44 19.45
C ASP A 615 -11.38 -38.42 18.81
N THR A 616 -11.60 -39.60 19.40
CA THR A 616 -12.64 -40.51 18.90
C THR A 616 -14.07 -39.99 19.18
N THR A 617 -14.24 -39.10 20.17
CA THR A 617 -15.51 -38.40 20.42
C THR A 617 -15.79 -37.31 19.38
N TYR A 618 -14.78 -36.59 18.88
CA TYR A 618 -14.94 -35.48 17.93
C TYR A 618 -14.74 -35.88 16.45
N PHE A 619 -13.81 -36.78 16.16
CA PHE A 619 -13.42 -37.13 14.79
C PHE A 619 -13.84 -38.58 14.44
N GLY A 620 -14.01 -39.42 15.46
CA GLY A 620 -14.48 -40.81 15.34
C GLY A 620 -13.39 -41.84 15.59
N THR A 621 -13.77 -43.08 15.81
CA THR A 621 -12.84 -44.20 15.99
C THR A 621 -12.03 -44.43 14.70
N PRO A 622 -10.70 -44.66 14.77
CA PRO A 622 -9.90 -45.08 13.61
C PRO A 622 -10.33 -46.47 13.10
N SER A 623 -9.60 -47.05 12.14
CA SER A 623 -9.65 -48.49 11.92
C SER A 623 -8.96 -49.26 13.07
N ASP A 624 -9.03 -50.59 13.00
CA ASP A 624 -8.34 -51.54 13.86
C ASP A 624 -7.78 -52.60 12.89
N LEU A 625 -6.68 -52.24 12.21
CA LEU A 625 -6.23 -52.93 10.99
C LEU A 625 -5.53 -54.25 11.31
N ASP A 626 -4.78 -54.28 12.41
CA ASP A 626 -4.04 -55.43 12.93
C ASP A 626 -4.82 -56.26 13.98
N ILE A 627 -6.02 -55.78 14.36
CA ILE A 627 -6.99 -56.41 15.27
C ILE A 627 -6.50 -56.46 16.72
N ASN A 628 -5.57 -55.59 17.11
CA ASN A 628 -5.11 -55.46 18.49
C ASN A 628 -5.97 -54.48 19.33
N GLN A 629 -6.88 -53.72 18.70
CA GLN A 629 -7.74 -52.67 19.27
C GLN A 629 -6.98 -51.49 19.90
N ARG A 630 -5.77 -51.20 19.42
CA ARG A 630 -4.86 -50.18 19.96
C ARG A 630 -4.17 -49.42 18.83
N VAL A 631 -3.54 -48.32 19.20
CA VAL A 631 -2.71 -47.48 18.33
C VAL A 631 -1.27 -47.55 18.83
N PHE A 632 -0.31 -47.80 17.95
CA PHE A 632 1.11 -47.79 18.30
C PHE A 632 1.64 -46.36 18.43
N VAL A 633 2.36 -46.09 19.51
CA VAL A 633 3.16 -44.89 19.72
C VAL A 633 4.63 -45.29 19.71
N VAL A 634 5.29 -45.04 18.58
CA VAL A 634 6.67 -45.44 18.28
C VAL A 634 7.61 -44.29 18.59
N LEU A 635 8.39 -44.40 19.67
CA LEU A 635 9.35 -43.37 20.08
C LEU A 635 10.76 -43.75 19.62
N THR A 636 11.29 -43.03 18.63
CA THR A 636 12.55 -43.38 17.93
C THR A 636 13.43 -42.17 17.63
N ILE A 637 14.75 -42.39 17.70
CA ILE A 637 15.80 -41.45 17.31
C ILE A 637 15.83 -41.19 15.79
N GLU A 638 15.22 -42.05 14.96
CA GLU A 638 15.11 -41.82 13.52
C GLU A 638 14.25 -40.58 13.20
N VAL A 639 13.17 -40.33 13.96
CA VAL A 639 12.36 -39.10 13.85
C VAL A 639 13.19 -37.84 14.13
N ASN A 640 14.23 -37.92 14.97
CA ASN A 640 15.13 -36.79 15.22
C ASN A 640 16.05 -36.48 14.03
N LYS A 641 16.25 -37.43 13.09
CA LYS A 641 17.10 -37.29 11.90
C LYS A 641 16.31 -36.79 10.70
N LEU A 642 15.08 -37.27 10.53
CA LEU A 642 14.21 -36.98 9.39
C LEU A 642 14.00 -35.46 9.17
N LEU A 643 13.99 -35.07 7.90
CA LEU A 643 13.84 -33.71 7.39
C LEU A 643 14.85 -32.73 7.98
N SER A 644 16.11 -33.17 8.12
CA SER A 644 17.18 -32.43 8.81
C SER A 644 16.81 -32.07 10.26
N GLY A 645 16.14 -33.01 10.94
CA GLY A 645 15.62 -32.87 12.30
C GLY A 645 14.56 -31.79 12.49
N GLN A 646 13.83 -31.43 11.43
CA GLN A 646 12.77 -30.42 11.48
C GLN A 646 11.44 -30.95 12.04
N ILE A 647 11.19 -32.26 11.98
CA ILE A 647 9.91 -32.85 12.38
C ILE A 647 9.87 -33.22 13.86
N ALA A 648 8.69 -33.11 14.49
CA ALA A 648 8.48 -33.53 15.88
C ALA A 648 7.81 -34.91 15.97
N GLY A 649 6.86 -35.21 15.08
CA GLY A 649 6.29 -36.54 14.91
C GLY A 649 5.50 -36.58 13.61
N PHE A 650 4.97 -37.74 13.27
CA PHE A 650 4.05 -37.92 12.15
C PHE A 650 3.24 -39.21 12.26
N VAL A 651 2.05 -39.21 11.66
CA VAL A 651 1.43 -40.41 11.10
C VAL A 651 1.59 -40.44 9.58
N PHE A 652 1.66 -41.64 9.00
CA PHE A 652 1.81 -41.85 7.57
C PHE A 652 0.71 -42.76 7.03
N ALA A 653 -0.03 -42.29 6.01
CA ALA A 653 -1.11 -43.06 5.40
C ALA A 653 -0.67 -44.42 4.84
N GLY A 654 0.61 -44.59 4.49
CA GLY A 654 1.13 -45.83 3.91
C GLY A 654 0.99 -47.04 4.83
N ASP A 655 1.05 -46.84 6.15
CA ASP A 655 0.87 -47.90 7.17
C ASP A 655 -0.52 -48.55 7.14
N LEU A 656 -1.52 -47.84 6.58
CA LEU A 656 -2.90 -48.35 6.45
C LEU A 656 -3.10 -49.30 5.25
N PHE A 657 -2.02 -49.68 4.56
CA PHE A 657 -2.04 -50.50 3.35
C PHE A 657 -1.03 -51.64 3.43
N SER A 658 -1.19 -52.65 2.58
CA SER A 658 -0.29 -53.81 2.59
C SER A 658 1.18 -53.44 2.39
N ALA A 659 2.10 -54.09 3.12
CA ALA A 659 3.55 -53.97 2.94
C ALA A 659 4.01 -54.32 1.51
N ALA A 660 3.24 -55.16 0.80
CA ALA A 660 3.45 -55.48 -0.62
C ALA A 660 3.24 -54.29 -1.57
N SER A 661 2.55 -53.23 -1.13
CA SER A 661 2.26 -52.01 -1.90
C SER A 661 3.07 -50.79 -1.40
N CYS A 662 3.48 -50.79 -0.13
CA CYS A 662 4.32 -49.77 0.49
C CYS A 662 5.28 -50.45 1.46
N ALA A 663 6.57 -50.56 1.11
CA ALA A 663 7.52 -51.43 1.82
C ALA A 663 7.91 -50.96 3.23
N SER A 664 7.56 -49.72 3.60
CA SER A 664 7.66 -49.18 4.96
C SER A 664 6.38 -49.34 5.78
N SER A 665 5.35 -50.00 5.25
CA SER A 665 4.10 -50.18 5.99
C SER A 665 4.25 -51.26 7.06
N ASP A 666 3.95 -50.91 8.30
CA ASP A 666 3.77 -51.86 9.40
C ASP A 666 2.31 -52.41 9.52
N GLU A 667 1.48 -52.17 8.51
CA GLU A 667 0.09 -52.70 8.37
C GLU A 667 -0.86 -52.41 9.55
N GLY A 668 -0.71 -51.25 10.22
CA GLY A 668 -1.47 -50.89 11.42
C GLY A 668 -1.72 -49.39 11.63
N GLU A 669 -2.28 -49.04 12.78
CA GLU A 669 -2.45 -47.65 13.23
C GLU A 669 -1.24 -47.17 14.06
N LEU A 670 -0.29 -46.45 13.43
CA LEU A 670 0.94 -45.98 14.09
C LEU A 670 1.10 -44.45 14.10
N PHE A 671 1.73 -43.95 15.17
CA PHE A 671 2.33 -42.62 15.29
C PHE A 671 3.82 -42.74 15.60
N TYR A 672 4.65 -42.01 14.86
CA TYR A 672 6.10 -41.95 15.06
C TYR A 672 6.48 -40.63 15.74
N GLY A 673 7.02 -40.71 16.96
CA GLY A 673 7.36 -39.56 17.80
C GLY A 673 8.86 -39.40 18.06
N HIS A 674 9.30 -38.16 18.16
CA HIS A 674 10.67 -37.82 18.52
C HIS A 674 11.02 -38.21 19.97
N VAL A 675 12.31 -38.35 20.23
CA VAL A 675 12.87 -38.70 21.55
C VAL A 675 13.79 -37.60 22.10
N PRO A 676 14.07 -37.57 23.41
CA PRO A 676 15.11 -36.72 23.95
C PRO A 676 16.46 -37.04 23.32
N ASP A 677 17.19 -35.99 22.97
CA ASP A 677 18.55 -36.07 22.46
C ASP A 677 19.32 -34.80 22.82
N PRO A 678 19.59 -34.54 24.12
CA PRO A 678 20.34 -33.35 24.54
C PRO A 678 21.82 -33.43 24.13
N GLY A 679 22.34 -34.64 23.92
CA GLY A 679 23.70 -34.90 23.44
C GLY A 679 23.91 -34.68 21.93
N ASN A 680 22.83 -34.49 21.16
CA ASN A 680 22.84 -34.37 19.69
C ASN A 680 23.43 -35.60 18.97
N VAL A 681 23.05 -36.80 19.43
CA VAL A 681 23.38 -38.10 18.83
C VAL A 681 22.83 -38.21 17.40
N ALA A 682 21.66 -37.64 17.13
CA ALA A 682 21.07 -37.60 15.79
C ALA A 682 21.78 -36.63 14.83
N GLY A 683 22.65 -35.75 15.33
CA GLY A 683 23.39 -34.76 14.54
C GLY A 683 22.58 -33.51 14.11
N MET A 684 21.26 -33.48 14.31
CA MET A 684 20.35 -32.44 13.82
C MET A 684 19.99 -31.33 14.84
N GLY A 685 20.65 -31.32 15.99
CA GLY A 685 20.51 -30.32 17.05
C GLY A 685 19.83 -30.85 18.31
N ALA A 686 20.31 -30.40 19.48
CA ALA A 686 19.90 -30.94 20.77
C ALA A 686 18.39 -30.80 21.07
N ARG A 687 17.74 -31.90 21.48
CA ARG A 687 16.34 -31.98 21.94
C ARG A 687 16.30 -32.24 23.44
N GLN A 688 15.96 -31.20 24.21
CA GLN A 688 15.90 -31.27 25.67
C GLN A 688 14.71 -32.10 26.15
N LYS A 689 14.95 -33.05 27.06
CA LYS A 689 13.93 -33.97 27.60
C LYS A 689 12.69 -33.25 28.14
N SER A 690 12.88 -32.10 28.82
CA SER A 690 11.78 -31.26 29.31
C SER A 690 10.84 -30.77 28.20
N ASN A 691 11.36 -30.50 27.01
CA ASN A 691 10.56 -30.02 25.89
C ASN A 691 9.83 -31.19 25.24
N VAL A 692 10.48 -32.35 25.09
CA VAL A 692 9.85 -33.58 24.56
C VAL A 692 8.63 -33.96 25.41
N LEU A 693 8.81 -34.08 26.73
CA LEU A 693 7.72 -34.36 27.69
C LEU A 693 6.57 -33.34 27.62
N PHE A 694 6.90 -32.06 27.38
CA PHE A 694 5.92 -30.98 27.32
C PHE A 694 5.13 -30.95 26.00
N GLN A 695 5.78 -31.31 24.88
CA GLN A 695 5.18 -31.27 23.54
C GLN A 695 4.41 -32.55 23.18
N MET A 696 4.85 -33.70 23.68
CA MET A 696 4.36 -35.01 23.23
C MET A 696 2.83 -35.19 23.34
N PRO A 697 2.13 -34.75 24.39
CA PRO A 697 0.67 -34.92 24.46
C PRO A 697 -0.11 -34.16 23.37
N SER A 698 0.26 -32.91 23.05
CA SER A 698 -0.43 -32.13 22.00
C SER A 698 -0.05 -32.60 20.60
N LEU A 699 1.20 -33.04 20.42
CA LEU A 699 1.66 -33.68 19.19
C LEU A 699 0.90 -34.98 18.89
N ILE A 700 0.72 -35.86 19.90
CA ILE A 700 -0.03 -37.11 19.71
C ILE A 700 -1.50 -36.82 19.38
N ALA A 701 -2.15 -35.84 20.02
CA ALA A 701 -3.53 -35.45 19.68
C ALA A 701 -3.70 -34.95 18.24
N HIS A 702 -2.76 -34.09 17.80
CA HIS A 702 -2.73 -33.56 16.44
C HIS A 702 -2.58 -34.71 15.42
N GLU A 703 -1.55 -35.54 15.59
CA GLU A 703 -1.18 -36.57 14.63
C GLU A 703 -2.11 -37.80 14.65
N PHE A 704 -2.63 -38.19 15.82
CA PHE A 704 -3.65 -39.24 15.92
C PHE A 704 -4.95 -38.85 15.18
N THR A 705 -5.29 -37.56 15.17
CA THR A 705 -6.43 -37.08 14.38
C THR A 705 -6.26 -37.29 12.87
N HIS A 706 -5.04 -37.22 12.35
CA HIS A 706 -4.77 -37.60 10.95
C HIS A 706 -4.93 -39.10 10.70
N ASN A 707 -4.52 -39.97 11.64
CA ASN A 707 -4.78 -41.40 11.55
C ASN A 707 -6.30 -41.66 11.47
N ILE A 708 -7.09 -41.02 12.35
CA ILE A 708 -8.56 -41.08 12.32
C ILE A 708 -9.11 -40.61 10.95
N GLN A 709 -8.67 -39.45 10.45
CA GLN A 709 -9.15 -38.88 9.19
C GLN A 709 -8.91 -39.83 8.00
N GLN A 710 -7.71 -40.39 7.91
CA GLN A 710 -7.28 -41.23 6.79
C GLN A 710 -7.92 -42.63 6.87
N SER A 711 -7.83 -43.29 8.02
CA SER A 711 -8.43 -44.62 8.25
C SER A 711 -9.93 -44.61 8.01
N ARG A 712 -10.65 -43.66 8.61
CA ARG A 712 -12.12 -43.58 8.47
C ARG A 712 -12.54 -43.34 7.03
N ARG A 713 -11.88 -42.42 6.31
CA ARG A 713 -12.22 -42.14 4.91
C ARG A 713 -11.85 -43.32 4.02
N ILE A 714 -10.57 -43.68 3.96
CA ILE A 714 -10.05 -44.58 2.93
C ILE A 714 -10.32 -46.06 3.27
N VAL A 715 -10.04 -46.48 4.50
CA VAL A 715 -10.14 -47.90 4.92
C VAL A 715 -11.58 -48.25 5.30
N VAL A 716 -12.19 -47.53 6.24
CA VAL A 716 -13.51 -47.89 6.81
C VAL A 716 -14.66 -47.59 5.85
N LEU A 717 -14.62 -46.45 5.15
CA LEU A 717 -15.71 -45.96 4.30
C LEU A 717 -15.45 -46.11 2.80
N GLY A 718 -14.28 -46.61 2.38
CA GLY A 718 -13.93 -46.83 0.97
C GLY A 718 -13.93 -45.56 0.12
N ARG A 719 -13.74 -44.37 0.74
CA ARG A 719 -13.69 -43.08 0.05
C ARG A 719 -12.51 -43.03 -0.93
N SER A 720 -12.68 -42.26 -1.99
CA SER A 720 -11.71 -42.12 -3.07
C SER A 720 -10.71 -40.97 -2.84
N ARG A 721 -10.95 -40.11 -1.85
CA ARG A 721 -10.13 -38.91 -1.58
C ARG A 721 -9.92 -38.64 -0.09
N SER A 722 -8.70 -38.26 0.28
CA SER A 722 -8.43 -37.60 1.57
C SER A 722 -9.08 -36.22 1.63
N LEU A 723 -9.16 -35.65 2.84
CA LEU A 723 -9.51 -34.24 3.02
C LEU A 723 -8.46 -33.32 2.34
N SER A 724 -8.85 -32.08 2.07
CA SER A 724 -7.87 -31.04 1.71
C SER A 724 -6.96 -30.73 2.91
N THR A 725 -5.75 -30.22 2.67
CA THR A 725 -4.80 -29.95 3.76
C THR A 725 -5.39 -29.02 4.81
N TRP A 726 -6.00 -27.89 4.43
CA TRP A 726 -6.59 -26.96 5.39
C TRP A 726 -7.76 -27.55 6.20
N GLU A 727 -8.50 -28.53 5.66
CA GLU A 727 -9.48 -29.29 6.44
C GLU A 727 -8.80 -30.20 7.46
N ALA A 728 -7.83 -30.99 7.01
CA ALA A 728 -7.11 -31.98 7.81
C ALA A 728 -6.35 -31.32 8.98
N GLU A 729 -5.50 -30.33 8.68
CA GLU A 729 -4.69 -29.58 9.65
C GLU A 729 -5.56 -28.75 10.60
N GLY A 730 -6.67 -28.18 10.11
CA GLY A 730 -7.59 -27.42 10.94
C GLY A 730 -8.36 -28.30 11.95
N GLN A 731 -8.68 -29.54 11.59
CA GLN A 731 -9.27 -30.52 12.52
C GLN A 731 -8.22 -31.07 13.49
N ALA A 732 -7.00 -31.33 13.06
CA ALA A 732 -5.91 -31.75 13.94
C ALA A 732 -5.53 -30.64 14.95
N THR A 733 -5.56 -29.37 14.53
CA THR A 733 -5.42 -28.22 15.44
C THR A 733 -6.64 -28.06 16.37
N LEU A 734 -7.85 -28.44 15.93
CA LEU A 734 -9.05 -28.51 16.80
C LEU A 734 -8.94 -29.66 17.82
N ALA A 735 -8.22 -30.75 17.51
CA ALA A 735 -7.89 -31.82 18.45
C ALA A 735 -7.07 -31.30 19.64
N GLU A 736 -6.04 -30.47 19.36
CA GLU A 736 -5.27 -29.78 20.41
C GLU A 736 -6.18 -28.98 21.36
N GLU A 737 -7.22 -28.32 20.85
CA GLU A 737 -8.19 -27.59 21.67
C GLU A 737 -9.04 -28.54 22.55
N VAL A 738 -9.70 -29.54 21.96
CA VAL A 738 -10.66 -30.39 22.69
C VAL A 738 -9.98 -31.36 23.66
N VAL A 739 -8.78 -31.85 23.33
CA VAL A 739 -7.93 -32.60 24.27
C VAL A 739 -7.41 -31.69 25.38
N GLY A 740 -6.99 -30.47 25.04
CA GLY A 740 -6.63 -29.45 26.03
C GLY A 740 -7.78 -29.15 27.00
N HIS A 741 -9.02 -29.12 26.52
CA HIS A 741 -10.20 -28.98 27.37
C HIS A 741 -10.39 -30.18 28.30
N SER A 742 -10.27 -31.41 27.76
CA SER A 742 -10.38 -32.67 28.52
C SER A 742 -9.37 -32.74 29.67
N ILE A 743 -8.10 -32.40 29.41
CA ILE A 743 -7.02 -32.46 30.41
C ILE A 743 -7.16 -31.36 31.47
N LEU A 744 -7.64 -30.18 31.09
CA LEU A 744 -7.72 -29.02 31.98
C LEU A 744 -9.06 -28.90 32.72
N GLY A 745 -10.04 -29.76 32.41
CA GLY A 745 -11.39 -29.70 32.97
C GLY A 745 -12.18 -28.49 32.49
N ASN A 746 -11.86 -27.95 31.31
CA ASN A 746 -12.60 -26.87 30.69
C ASN A 746 -13.85 -27.38 29.99
N THR A 747 -14.91 -26.59 29.96
CA THR A 747 -16.16 -26.90 29.27
C THR A 747 -16.11 -26.37 27.83
N PRO A 748 -16.22 -27.22 26.79
CA PRO A 748 -16.29 -26.76 25.40
C PRO A 748 -17.47 -25.79 25.16
N GLY A 749 -17.31 -24.84 24.24
CA GLY A 749 -18.38 -23.89 23.88
C GLY A 749 -18.57 -22.70 24.83
N MET A 750 -17.64 -22.47 25.77
CA MET A 750 -17.65 -21.32 26.68
C MET A 750 -16.77 -20.19 26.13
N ASP A 751 -17.19 -18.92 26.26
CA ASP A 751 -16.43 -17.73 25.81
C ASP A 751 -15.13 -17.54 26.64
N TYR A 752 -14.08 -18.27 26.27
CA TYR A 752 -12.80 -18.26 26.97
C TYR A 752 -11.87 -17.14 26.48
N GLY A 753 -11.25 -16.44 27.43
CA GLY A 753 -10.31 -15.34 27.17
C GLY A 753 -8.85 -15.69 27.44
N ALA A 754 -8.01 -14.65 27.46
CA ALA A 754 -6.57 -14.72 27.71
C ALA A 754 -6.20 -15.42 29.02
N SER A 755 -7.07 -15.36 30.03
CA SER A 755 -6.90 -16.04 31.32
C SER A 755 -6.80 -17.57 31.18
N VAL A 756 -7.50 -18.16 30.21
CA VAL A 756 -7.46 -19.61 29.92
C VAL A 756 -6.44 -19.92 28.83
N ALA A 757 -6.43 -19.15 27.74
CA ALA A 757 -5.54 -19.41 26.60
C ALA A 757 -4.04 -19.25 26.93
N LEU A 758 -3.69 -18.30 27.82
CA LEU A 758 -2.30 -17.82 27.96
C LEU A 758 -1.70 -17.99 29.35
N SER A 759 -2.43 -18.57 30.31
CA SER A 759 -1.97 -18.70 31.70
C SER A 759 -1.97 -20.15 32.19
N GLY A 760 -1.05 -20.43 33.12
CA GLY A 760 -0.89 -21.77 33.70
C GLY A 760 -0.69 -22.87 32.65
N PRO A 761 -1.26 -24.07 32.84
CA PRO A 761 -1.12 -25.18 31.89
C PRO A 761 -1.97 -25.00 30.60
N GLY A 762 -2.87 -24.01 30.53
CA GLY A 762 -3.60 -23.67 29.30
C GLY A 762 -2.69 -23.13 28.19
N ALA A 763 -1.60 -22.46 28.57
CA ALA A 763 -0.60 -21.95 27.64
C ALA A 763 0.13 -23.07 26.85
N SER A 764 0.07 -24.33 27.30
CA SER A 764 0.66 -25.48 26.60
C SER A 764 -0.17 -25.96 25.42
N TRP A 765 -1.49 -25.71 25.45
CA TRP A 765 -2.46 -26.23 24.49
C TRP A 765 -2.96 -25.14 23.54
N TYR A 766 -3.47 -24.02 24.07
CA TYR A 766 -4.17 -23.04 23.24
C TYR A 766 -3.26 -21.96 22.65
N ARG A 767 -2.15 -21.63 23.32
CA ARG A 767 -1.34 -20.46 22.95
C ARG A 767 -0.81 -20.52 21.52
N PHE A 768 -0.31 -21.67 21.07
CA PHE A 768 0.27 -21.81 19.73
C PHE A 768 -0.78 -21.66 18.63
N ILE A 769 -2.02 -22.10 18.89
CA ILE A 769 -3.18 -21.90 18.01
C ILE A 769 -3.43 -20.40 17.79
N PHE A 770 -3.46 -19.61 18.87
CA PHE A 770 -3.63 -18.15 18.80
C PHE A 770 -2.40 -17.40 18.26
N ASP A 771 -1.17 -17.86 18.54
CA ASP A 771 0.04 -17.31 17.93
C ASP A 771 0.01 -17.55 16.39
N ARG A 772 -0.43 -18.73 15.92
CA ARG A 772 -0.68 -19.03 14.49
C ARG A 772 -1.76 -18.12 13.87
N LEU A 773 -2.87 -17.84 14.57
CA LEU A 773 -3.89 -16.91 14.08
C LEU A 773 -3.40 -15.45 14.04
N ALA A 774 -2.61 -15.01 15.03
CA ALA A 774 -1.97 -13.69 15.01
C ALA A 774 -1.02 -13.53 13.83
N TRP A 775 -0.24 -14.57 13.50
CA TRP A 775 0.65 -14.60 12.34
C TRP A 775 -0.12 -14.50 11.01
N TYR A 776 -1.29 -15.15 10.88
CA TYR A 776 -2.19 -14.94 9.73
C TYR A 776 -2.65 -13.48 9.58
N PHE A 777 -2.83 -12.74 10.69
CA PHE A 777 -3.07 -11.29 10.66
C PHE A 777 -1.80 -10.44 10.49
N GLY A 778 -0.67 -11.07 10.12
CA GLY A 778 0.60 -10.40 9.85
C GLY A 778 1.45 -10.10 11.07
N TRP A 779 1.11 -10.56 12.29
CA TRP A 779 2.06 -10.44 13.40
C TRP A 779 3.39 -11.13 13.04
N ALA A 780 4.52 -10.61 13.51
CA ALA A 780 5.85 -11.17 13.22
C ALA A 780 6.67 -11.42 14.50
N GLY A 781 6.01 -11.47 15.66
CA GLY A 781 6.67 -11.46 16.96
C GLY A 781 6.85 -10.04 17.51
N GLY A 782 6.87 -9.92 18.84
CA GLY A 782 7.01 -8.63 19.54
C GLY A 782 5.92 -7.63 19.13
N GLY A 783 6.33 -6.40 18.81
CA GLY A 783 5.46 -5.32 18.31
C GLY A 783 5.46 -5.15 16.79
N VAL A 784 5.98 -6.11 16.03
CA VAL A 784 6.16 -6.01 14.56
C VAL A 784 4.97 -6.63 13.83
N ARG A 785 4.58 -6.02 12.69
CA ARG A 785 3.61 -6.55 11.74
C ARG A 785 4.16 -6.49 10.31
N ASN A 786 3.97 -7.57 9.56
CA ASN A 786 4.21 -7.64 8.12
C ASN A 786 3.08 -6.93 7.35
N ALA A 787 3.43 -6.24 6.27
CA ALA A 787 2.45 -5.58 5.41
C ALA A 787 1.62 -6.61 4.61
N ASN A 788 0.48 -6.18 4.08
CA ASN A 788 -0.38 -6.95 3.16
C ASN A 788 -0.90 -8.28 3.74
N ALA A 789 -0.96 -8.41 5.07
CA ALA A 789 -1.54 -9.55 5.76
C ALA A 789 -2.80 -9.10 6.53
N PRO A 790 -3.93 -9.82 6.45
CA PRO A 790 -4.09 -11.17 5.87
C PRO A 790 -4.29 -11.23 4.34
N ASP A 791 -4.27 -10.09 3.65
CA ASP A 791 -4.63 -9.93 2.23
C ASP A 791 -3.92 -10.92 1.26
N GLU A 792 -2.61 -11.08 1.42
CA GLU A 792 -1.72 -12.00 0.69
C GLU A 792 -1.48 -13.34 1.43
N CYS A 793 -2.24 -13.61 2.48
CA CYS A 793 -2.23 -14.90 3.18
C CYS A 793 -3.36 -15.79 2.63
N THR A 794 -3.60 -16.98 3.19
CA THR A 794 -4.72 -17.82 2.74
C THR A 794 -5.15 -18.81 3.81
N LEU A 795 -6.47 -19.06 3.90
CA LEU A 795 -7.07 -20.18 4.64
C LEU A 795 -6.71 -21.55 4.05
N PHE A 796 -6.46 -21.64 2.73
CA PHE A 796 -6.43 -22.90 1.97
C PHE A 796 -5.01 -23.48 1.74
N GLY A 797 -4.04 -23.05 2.53
CA GLY A 797 -2.62 -23.09 2.15
C GLY A 797 -2.01 -24.47 1.86
N THR A 798 -0.91 -24.45 1.11
CA THR A 798 0.03 -25.58 0.94
C THR A 798 1.45 -25.04 0.80
N GLN A 799 2.46 -25.86 1.09
CA GLN A 799 3.86 -25.41 1.13
C GLN A 799 4.35 -24.78 -0.18
N ALA A 800 3.98 -25.34 -1.34
CA ALA A 800 4.47 -24.89 -2.65
C ALA A 800 3.97 -23.49 -3.08
N LEU A 801 3.01 -22.90 -2.35
CA LEU A 801 2.25 -21.72 -2.80
C LEU A 801 2.29 -20.54 -1.81
N ASN A 802 2.79 -20.77 -0.59
CA ASN A 802 2.96 -19.73 0.44
C ASN A 802 4.40 -19.20 0.55
N SER A 803 5.37 -19.77 -0.17
CA SER A 803 6.75 -19.26 -0.20
C SER A 803 6.81 -17.84 -0.75
N GLY A 804 7.45 -16.92 -0.03
CA GLY A 804 7.55 -15.50 -0.37
C GLY A 804 6.33 -14.65 0.01
N THR A 805 5.40 -15.16 0.84
CA THR A 805 4.25 -14.38 1.35
C THR A 805 4.57 -13.66 2.66
N PRO A 806 3.84 -12.58 3.02
CA PRO A 806 4.01 -11.93 4.33
C PRO A 806 3.57 -12.79 5.52
N CYS A 807 2.91 -13.94 5.27
CA CYS A 807 2.65 -14.96 6.29
C CYS A 807 3.68 -16.12 6.27
N GLU A 808 4.77 -16.08 5.50
CA GLU A 808 5.85 -17.05 5.66
C GLU A 808 6.73 -16.67 6.89
N PRO A 809 7.19 -17.63 7.72
CA PRO A 809 6.95 -19.07 7.70
C PRO A 809 5.82 -19.56 8.62
N PHE A 810 4.75 -18.80 8.79
CA PHE A 810 3.75 -19.00 9.84
C PHE A 810 2.35 -19.25 9.26
N TRP A 811 2.00 -20.53 9.23
CA TRP A 811 1.04 -21.13 8.31
C TRP A 811 -0.44 -20.92 8.64
N PHE A 812 -1.27 -21.24 7.64
CA PHE A 812 -2.74 -21.20 7.64
C PHE A 812 -3.44 -21.95 8.79
N TYR A 813 -2.74 -22.77 9.58
CA TYR A 813 -3.27 -23.62 10.65
C TYR A 813 -4.18 -22.84 11.62
N GLY A 814 -3.73 -21.67 12.08
CA GLY A 814 -4.52 -20.82 12.98
C GLY A 814 -5.80 -20.27 12.31
N ALA A 815 -5.75 -19.96 11.01
CA ALA A 815 -6.91 -19.55 10.25
C ALA A 815 -7.87 -20.71 9.97
N SER A 816 -7.34 -21.91 9.65
CA SER A 816 -8.12 -23.12 9.41
C SER A 816 -8.81 -23.62 10.67
N TRP A 817 -8.10 -23.66 11.80
CA TRP A 817 -8.70 -23.87 13.11
C TRP A 817 -9.79 -22.83 13.38
N ALA A 818 -9.50 -21.53 13.27
CA ALA A 818 -10.47 -20.48 13.58
C ALA A 818 -11.74 -20.58 12.71
N PHE A 819 -11.59 -20.91 11.42
CA PHE A 819 -12.72 -21.15 10.52
C PHE A 819 -13.54 -22.38 10.94
N GLN A 820 -12.87 -23.49 11.27
CA GLN A 820 -13.57 -24.72 11.67
C GLN A 820 -14.24 -24.61 13.05
N ARG A 821 -13.58 -23.96 14.02
CA ARG A 821 -14.13 -23.61 15.34
C ARG A 821 -15.31 -22.64 15.22
N TYR A 822 -15.25 -21.67 14.31
CA TYR A 822 -16.40 -20.83 13.96
C TYR A 822 -17.55 -21.64 13.35
N VAL A 823 -17.28 -22.59 12.44
CA VAL A 823 -18.31 -23.48 11.89
C VAL A 823 -18.91 -24.38 12.98
N ALA A 824 -18.08 -24.91 13.89
CA ALA A 824 -18.51 -25.70 15.04
C ALA A 824 -19.40 -24.89 15.98
N ASP A 825 -19.01 -23.67 16.35
CA ASP A 825 -19.83 -22.75 17.15
C ASP A 825 -21.16 -22.40 16.46
N ARG A 826 -21.09 -22.08 15.15
CA ARG A 826 -22.24 -21.54 14.41
C ARG A 826 -23.28 -22.60 14.05
N PHE A 827 -22.83 -23.80 13.69
CA PHE A 827 -23.69 -24.86 13.19
C PHE A 827 -23.80 -26.05 14.15
N GLY A 828 -22.80 -26.32 14.99
CA GLY A 828 -22.74 -27.52 15.84
C GLY A 828 -23.94 -27.69 16.76
N GLN A 829 -24.43 -26.62 17.41
CA GLN A 829 -25.63 -26.71 18.27
C GLN A 829 -26.91 -27.08 17.49
N SER A 830 -27.00 -26.68 16.22
CA SER A 830 -28.16 -26.97 15.35
C SER A 830 -28.00 -28.22 14.48
N TYR A 831 -26.79 -28.78 14.43
CA TYR A 831 -26.49 -29.98 13.66
C TYR A 831 -27.08 -31.23 14.33
N PRO A 832 -27.69 -32.17 13.59
CA PRO A 832 -28.18 -33.43 14.16
C PRO A 832 -27.06 -34.22 14.86
N GLY A 833 -27.19 -34.42 16.17
CA GLY A 833 -26.15 -35.06 16.99
C GLY A 833 -25.10 -34.11 17.58
N GLY A 834 -25.22 -32.80 17.35
CA GLY A 834 -24.36 -31.78 17.94
C GLY A 834 -23.04 -31.56 17.20
N GLU A 835 -22.15 -30.80 17.82
CA GLU A 835 -20.81 -30.45 17.31
C GLU A 835 -19.94 -31.67 17.00
N THR A 836 -19.98 -32.70 17.86
CA THR A 836 -19.22 -33.94 17.68
C THR A 836 -19.72 -34.77 16.50
N ALA A 837 -21.01 -34.69 16.17
CA ALA A 837 -21.55 -35.29 14.94
C ALA A 837 -21.16 -34.47 13.70
N LEU A 838 -21.18 -33.13 13.77
CA LEU A 838 -20.73 -32.25 12.69
C LEU A 838 -19.27 -32.49 12.31
N THR A 839 -18.39 -32.60 13.30
CA THR A 839 -16.94 -32.81 13.11
C THR A 839 -16.62 -34.22 12.58
N LYS A 840 -17.31 -35.26 13.06
CA LYS A 840 -17.31 -36.62 12.47
C LYS A 840 -17.80 -36.64 11.01
N ASP A 841 -18.90 -35.96 10.73
CA ASP A 841 -19.51 -35.93 9.40
C ASP A 841 -18.64 -35.15 8.40
N TRP A 842 -17.88 -34.14 8.84
CA TRP A 842 -16.91 -33.46 7.99
C TRP A 842 -15.90 -34.45 7.37
N ILE A 843 -15.44 -35.41 8.17
CA ILE A 843 -14.57 -36.51 7.73
C ILE A 843 -15.36 -37.53 6.90
N ALA A 844 -16.53 -37.97 7.38
CA ALA A 844 -17.14 -39.23 6.95
C ALA A 844 -18.28 -39.11 5.93
N LYS A 845 -19.03 -37.99 5.90
CA LYS A 845 -20.35 -37.89 5.25
C LYS A 845 -20.28 -37.96 3.73
N SER A 846 -19.28 -37.35 3.12
CA SER A 846 -19.14 -37.24 1.66
C SER A 846 -17.77 -37.74 1.15
N ASP A 847 -17.69 -38.03 -0.15
CA ASP A 847 -16.43 -38.32 -0.86
C ASP A 847 -15.74 -37.05 -1.39
N LEU A 848 -16.30 -35.88 -1.08
CA LEU A 848 -15.76 -34.58 -1.47
C LEU A 848 -14.64 -34.17 -0.52
N SER A 849 -13.89 -33.14 -0.93
CA SER A 849 -12.87 -32.45 -0.15
C SER A 849 -12.98 -30.95 -0.39
N GLY A 850 -12.42 -30.16 0.51
CA GLY A 850 -12.30 -28.71 0.40
C GLY A 850 -13.64 -27.98 0.52
N VAL A 851 -13.76 -26.84 -0.15
CA VAL A 851 -14.95 -25.98 -0.14
C VAL A 851 -16.23 -26.76 -0.50
N GLN A 852 -16.15 -27.69 -1.46
CA GLN A 852 -17.29 -28.52 -1.86
C GLN A 852 -17.75 -29.49 -0.76
N ASN A 853 -16.84 -29.98 0.08
CA ASN A 853 -17.19 -30.81 1.24
C ASN A 853 -17.92 -30.00 2.30
N VAL A 854 -17.48 -28.77 2.58
CA VAL A 854 -18.15 -27.87 3.53
C VAL A 854 -19.55 -27.48 3.05
N GLU A 855 -19.72 -27.18 1.76
CA GLU A 855 -21.01 -26.87 1.17
C GLU A 855 -21.99 -28.06 1.26
N ALA A 856 -21.50 -29.28 1.01
CA ALA A 856 -22.29 -30.52 1.15
C ALA A 856 -22.56 -30.91 2.62
N LEU A 857 -21.65 -30.58 3.54
CA LEU A 857 -21.79 -30.83 4.97
C LEU A 857 -22.89 -29.95 5.57
N LEU A 858 -22.80 -28.63 5.34
CA LEU A 858 -23.64 -27.60 5.97
C LEU A 858 -24.92 -27.27 5.18
N GLY A 859 -24.99 -27.59 3.88
CA GLY A 859 -26.13 -27.24 3.03
C GLY A 859 -26.23 -25.74 2.68
N VAL A 860 -25.15 -24.97 2.87
CA VAL A 860 -25.07 -23.53 2.57
C VAL A 860 -23.82 -23.22 1.75
N GLN A 861 -23.85 -22.13 0.97
CA GLN A 861 -22.72 -21.71 0.13
C GLN A 861 -21.55 -21.20 0.98
N PHE A 862 -20.34 -21.66 0.65
CA PHE A 862 -19.13 -21.39 1.42
C PHE A 862 -18.80 -19.91 1.51
N ASP A 863 -19.02 -19.13 0.45
CA ASP A 863 -18.70 -17.69 0.44
C ASP A 863 -19.33 -16.97 1.64
N SER A 864 -20.58 -17.33 1.93
CA SER A 864 -21.39 -16.69 2.97
C SER A 864 -20.97 -17.10 4.39
N VAL A 865 -20.39 -18.30 4.55
CA VAL A 865 -19.79 -18.76 5.80
C VAL A 865 -18.44 -18.09 5.99
N PHE A 866 -17.61 -18.09 4.95
CA PHE A 866 -16.31 -17.44 4.90
C PHE A 866 -16.39 -15.93 5.16
N ALA A 867 -17.34 -15.21 4.57
CA ALA A 867 -17.50 -13.78 4.80
C ALA A 867 -17.82 -13.46 6.26
N ARG A 868 -18.67 -14.25 6.91
CA ARG A 868 -19.04 -14.06 8.32
C ARG A 868 -17.89 -14.41 9.26
N TRP A 869 -17.15 -15.49 8.99
CA TRP A 869 -15.90 -15.78 9.68
C TRP A 869 -14.87 -14.65 9.49
N ALA A 870 -14.71 -14.15 8.27
CA ALA A 870 -13.81 -13.03 7.98
C ALA A 870 -14.21 -11.78 8.77
N ALA A 871 -15.51 -11.46 8.89
CA ALA A 871 -15.99 -10.39 9.76
C ALA A 871 -15.71 -10.68 11.25
N GLN A 872 -16.02 -11.88 11.73
CA GLN A 872 -15.83 -12.33 13.11
C GLN A 872 -14.39 -12.12 13.59
N ASN A 873 -13.38 -12.45 12.78
CA ASN A 873 -11.96 -12.21 13.06
C ASN A 873 -11.62 -10.77 13.51
N TYR A 874 -12.43 -9.76 13.16
CA TYR A 874 -12.31 -8.42 13.71
C TYR A 874 -13.33 -8.13 14.82
N VAL A 875 -14.62 -8.45 14.62
CA VAL A 875 -15.70 -7.92 15.48
C VAL A 875 -15.88 -8.65 16.80
N ASP A 876 -15.36 -9.87 16.90
CA ASP A 876 -15.46 -10.72 18.08
C ASP A 876 -14.90 -10.06 19.34
N GLY A 877 -15.58 -10.19 20.48
CA GLY A 877 -15.16 -9.63 21.77
C GLY A 877 -15.03 -8.10 21.84
N ARG A 878 -15.33 -7.34 20.77
CA ARG A 878 -15.14 -5.88 20.75
C ARG A 878 -16.30 -5.12 21.40
N PRO A 879 -16.04 -4.16 22.31
CA PRO A 879 -17.08 -3.36 22.94
C PRO A 879 -17.94 -2.59 21.93
N GLY A 880 -19.27 -2.74 22.04
CA GLY A 880 -20.25 -2.00 21.24
C GLY A 880 -20.59 -2.60 19.88
N VAL A 881 -20.01 -3.75 19.51
CA VAL A 881 -20.15 -4.35 18.15
C VAL A 881 -21.13 -5.54 18.12
N ALA A 882 -21.51 -6.13 19.26
CA ALA A 882 -22.27 -7.38 19.27
C ALA A 882 -23.80 -7.20 19.33
N SER A 883 -24.46 -7.42 18.19
CA SER A 883 -25.91 -7.67 18.11
C SER A 883 -26.24 -8.89 17.24
N ASP A 884 -25.48 -9.14 16.17
CA ASP A 884 -25.55 -10.38 15.37
C ASP A 884 -24.60 -11.46 15.89
N THR A 885 -25.15 -12.60 16.32
CA THR A 885 -24.38 -13.79 16.73
C THR A 885 -23.80 -14.57 15.55
N SER A 886 -24.14 -14.23 14.31
CA SER A 886 -23.58 -14.89 13.11
C SER A 886 -22.14 -14.49 12.81
N ILE A 887 -21.64 -13.42 13.45
CA ILE A 887 -20.29 -12.89 13.32
C ILE A 887 -19.54 -12.85 14.67
N GLN A 888 -19.85 -13.75 15.59
CA GLN A 888 -19.13 -13.92 16.86
C GLN A 888 -18.63 -15.37 16.96
N MET A 889 -17.62 -15.60 17.81
CA MET A 889 -17.10 -16.92 18.16
C MET A 889 -17.54 -17.22 19.59
N ALA A 890 -18.27 -18.32 19.78
CA ALA A 890 -18.88 -18.65 21.06
C ALA A 890 -17.87 -19.31 22.02
N SER A 891 -16.88 -20.02 21.48
CA SER A 891 -15.89 -20.76 22.27
C SER A 891 -14.68 -19.93 22.72
N TRP A 892 -14.45 -18.75 22.14
CA TRP A 892 -13.25 -17.94 22.43
C TRP A 892 -13.43 -16.46 22.15
N ASN A 893 -12.99 -15.63 23.10
CA ASN A 893 -12.87 -14.19 22.94
C ASN A 893 -11.56 -13.85 22.21
N VAL A 894 -11.59 -13.91 20.87
CA VAL A 894 -10.39 -13.74 20.03
C VAL A 894 -9.73 -12.39 20.28
N HIS A 895 -10.52 -11.33 20.51
CA HIS A 895 -9.97 -10.01 20.79
C HIS A 895 -9.23 -9.93 22.13
N ASP A 896 -9.78 -10.47 23.22
CA ASP A 896 -9.11 -10.51 24.54
C ASP A 896 -7.82 -11.35 24.49
N VAL A 897 -7.87 -12.54 23.88
CA VAL A 897 -6.69 -13.41 23.74
C VAL A 897 -5.59 -12.71 22.95
N LEU A 898 -5.89 -12.24 21.74
CA LEU A 898 -4.87 -11.65 20.87
C LEU A 898 -4.35 -10.30 21.39
N SER A 899 -5.21 -9.44 21.95
CA SER A 899 -4.75 -8.17 22.52
C SER A 899 -3.86 -8.37 23.76
N SER A 900 -4.04 -9.48 24.48
CA SER A 900 -3.18 -9.91 25.59
C SER A 900 -1.85 -10.53 25.14
N ARG A 901 -1.70 -10.95 23.87
CA ARG A 901 -0.41 -11.37 23.29
C ARG A 901 0.49 -10.19 22.98
N SER A 902 -0.03 -9.22 22.22
CA SER A 902 0.67 -8.01 21.78
C SER A 902 -0.34 -7.02 21.18
N ALA A 903 -0.04 -5.72 21.27
CA ALA A 903 -0.80 -4.70 20.53
C ALA A 903 -0.76 -4.91 19.00
N ALA A 904 0.23 -5.65 18.50
CA ALA A 904 0.38 -5.99 17.08
C ALA A 904 -0.22 -7.36 16.68
N ALA A 905 -0.75 -8.15 17.63
CA ALA A 905 -1.28 -9.49 17.34
C ALA A 905 -2.72 -9.51 16.78
N PRO A 906 -3.69 -8.68 17.25
CA PRO A 906 -5.01 -8.61 16.64
C PRO A 906 -4.97 -8.13 15.18
N LEU A 907 -6.01 -8.45 14.41
CA LEU A 907 -6.25 -7.88 13.09
C LEU A 907 -6.37 -6.34 13.14
N ALA A 908 -5.63 -5.67 12.25
CA ALA A 908 -5.57 -4.21 12.14
C ALA A 908 -5.90 -3.74 10.71
N PRO A 909 -7.18 -3.44 10.43
CA PRO A 909 -7.62 -2.93 9.13
C PRO A 909 -6.99 -1.59 8.74
N ALA A 910 -6.81 -1.35 7.45
CA ALA A 910 -6.42 -0.04 6.93
C ALA A 910 -7.51 1.00 7.21
N GLN A 911 -7.15 2.13 7.82
CA GLN A 911 -8.13 3.18 8.15
C GLN A 911 -8.37 4.13 6.97
N GLN A 912 -9.64 4.39 6.68
CA GLN A 912 -10.09 5.35 5.67
C GLN A 912 -11.15 6.29 6.26
N THR A 913 -11.32 7.45 5.63
CA THR A 913 -12.33 8.45 6.03
C THR A 913 -13.51 8.45 5.06
N PHE A 914 -14.61 9.12 5.41
CA PHE A 914 -15.73 9.38 4.50
C PHE A 914 -15.42 10.48 3.47
N GLY A 915 -14.23 10.46 2.88
CA GLY A 915 -13.78 11.36 1.83
C GLY A 915 -13.47 10.62 0.52
N ASN A 916 -12.99 11.34 -0.49
CA ASN A 916 -12.50 10.72 -1.72
C ASN A 916 -11.24 9.89 -1.45
N PHE A 917 -11.21 8.64 -1.89
CA PHE A 917 -10.00 7.81 -1.92
C PHE A 917 -10.06 6.80 -3.07
N ALA A 918 -8.91 6.29 -3.47
CA ALA A 918 -8.81 5.13 -4.34
C ALA A 918 -7.65 4.26 -3.84
N ILE A 919 -7.92 3.00 -3.54
CA ILE A 919 -6.91 2.00 -3.17
C ILE A 919 -6.93 0.86 -4.19
N THR A 920 -5.77 0.27 -4.44
CA THR A 920 -5.62 -0.88 -5.36
C THR A 920 -4.89 -1.96 -4.61
N GLU A 921 -5.53 -3.12 -4.49
CA GLU A 921 -5.11 -4.20 -3.60
C GLU A 921 -5.17 -5.54 -4.33
N GLN A 922 -4.49 -6.54 -3.75
CA GLN A 922 -4.58 -7.93 -4.18
C GLN A 922 -5.03 -8.81 -3.03
N VAL A 923 -6.01 -9.68 -3.29
CA VAL A 923 -6.49 -10.67 -2.33
C VAL A 923 -6.16 -12.06 -2.84
N ARG A 924 -5.45 -12.85 -2.03
CA ARG A 924 -5.33 -14.27 -2.30
C ARG A 924 -6.64 -15.00 -1.95
N PRO A 925 -7.03 -16.03 -2.71
CA PRO A 925 -8.23 -16.79 -2.39
C PRO A 925 -8.09 -17.50 -1.04
N GLY A 926 -9.15 -17.49 -0.25
CA GLY A 926 -9.13 -17.86 1.16
C GLY A 926 -8.77 -16.71 2.12
N SER A 927 -8.65 -15.47 1.63
CA SER A 927 -8.40 -14.28 2.45
C SER A 927 -9.28 -13.07 2.08
N THR A 928 -9.08 -11.95 2.78
CA THR A 928 -9.89 -10.73 2.67
C THR A 928 -9.06 -9.51 3.03
N VAL A 929 -9.17 -8.44 2.24
CA VAL A 929 -8.65 -7.11 2.61
C VAL A 929 -9.63 -6.40 3.53
N TYR A 930 -9.12 -5.84 4.63
CA TYR A 930 -9.92 -5.17 5.65
C TYR A 930 -9.72 -3.66 5.65
N THR A 931 -10.79 -2.89 5.40
CA THR A 931 -10.81 -1.43 5.47
C THR A 931 -11.77 -0.94 6.55
N LEU A 932 -11.29 -0.11 7.49
CA LEU A 932 -12.11 0.54 8.51
C LEU A 932 -12.45 1.98 8.10
N LEU A 933 -13.71 2.24 7.79
CA LEU A 933 -14.24 3.58 7.52
C LEU A 933 -14.71 4.22 8.83
N ALA A 934 -14.12 5.36 9.21
CA ALA A 934 -14.47 6.04 10.46
C ALA A 934 -14.79 7.53 10.27
N ALA A 935 -15.75 8.03 11.05
CA ALA A 935 -16.01 9.47 11.23
C ALA A 935 -16.38 9.80 12.68
N ALA A 936 -15.79 10.86 13.22
CA ALA A 936 -15.86 11.19 14.65
C ALA A 936 -17.18 11.83 15.11
N ALA A 937 -17.91 12.52 14.23
CA ALA A 937 -19.14 13.24 14.59
C ALA A 937 -20.20 13.20 13.50
N SER A 938 -19.96 13.88 12.36
CA SER A 938 -20.80 13.80 11.17
C SER A 938 -20.00 13.26 9.99
N ARG A 939 -20.70 12.82 8.95
CA ARG A 939 -20.11 12.33 7.70
C ARG A 939 -20.96 12.72 6.48
N PRO A 940 -20.33 13.05 5.34
CA PRO A 940 -21.04 13.25 4.08
C PRO A 940 -21.63 11.93 3.58
N ALA A 941 -22.39 12.03 2.49
CA ALA A 941 -22.69 10.88 1.65
C ALA A 941 -21.39 10.32 1.03
N LEU A 942 -21.36 9.02 0.77
CA LEU A 942 -20.21 8.36 0.16
C LEU A 942 -20.71 7.23 -0.75
N ALA A 943 -20.13 7.08 -1.92
CA ALA A 943 -20.30 5.89 -2.76
C ALA A 943 -18.96 5.17 -2.85
N ILE A 944 -18.92 3.88 -2.51
CA ILE A 944 -17.73 3.04 -2.66
C ILE A 944 -18.01 2.01 -3.76
N ARG A 945 -17.21 2.04 -4.82
CA ARG A 945 -17.28 1.11 -5.95
C ARG A 945 -16.04 0.22 -5.97
N VAL A 946 -16.22 -1.07 -6.18
CA VAL A 946 -15.11 -2.02 -6.41
C VAL A 946 -15.20 -2.57 -7.82
N ARG A 947 -14.09 -2.45 -8.56
CA ARG A 947 -13.91 -2.87 -9.94
C ARG A 947 -12.53 -3.49 -10.12
N ASP A 948 -12.29 -4.13 -11.26
CA ASP A 948 -10.94 -4.56 -11.62
C ASP A 948 -10.04 -3.36 -11.98
N LEU A 949 -8.80 -3.65 -12.37
CA LEU A 949 -7.80 -2.63 -12.71
C LEU A 949 -8.10 -1.85 -14.01
N VAL A 950 -9.16 -2.21 -14.75
CA VAL A 950 -9.61 -1.54 -15.98
C VAL A 950 -11.05 -1.01 -15.86
N ASP A 951 -11.56 -0.87 -14.63
CA ASP A 951 -12.89 -0.37 -14.25
C ASP A 951 -14.08 -1.26 -14.66
N ALA A 952 -13.84 -2.54 -14.95
CA ALA A 952 -14.88 -3.54 -15.24
C ALA A 952 -15.33 -4.31 -13.96
N PRO A 953 -16.52 -4.95 -13.95
CA PRO A 953 -16.92 -5.83 -12.85
C PRO A 953 -15.91 -6.97 -12.63
N LEU A 954 -15.65 -7.31 -11.37
CA LEU A 954 -14.68 -8.36 -11.03
C LEU A 954 -15.08 -9.72 -11.62
N GLY A 955 -14.11 -10.44 -12.16
CA GLY A 955 -14.31 -11.79 -12.69
C GLY A 955 -14.72 -12.79 -11.61
N THR A 956 -15.60 -13.72 -11.95
CA THR A 956 -16.21 -14.66 -10.99
C THR A 956 -15.28 -15.81 -10.53
N ALA A 957 -14.15 -16.02 -11.21
CA ALA A 957 -13.25 -17.16 -10.97
C ALA A 957 -12.68 -17.23 -9.54
N THR A 958 -12.46 -16.08 -8.88
CA THR A 958 -11.99 -16.00 -7.49
C THR A 958 -13.10 -16.09 -6.45
N ARG A 959 -14.37 -16.22 -6.88
CA ARG A 959 -15.57 -16.03 -6.04
C ARG A 959 -15.45 -14.74 -5.20
N PRO A 960 -15.33 -13.57 -5.85
CA PRO A 960 -15.15 -12.31 -5.14
C PRO A 960 -16.42 -11.92 -4.39
N GLN A 961 -16.27 -11.27 -3.23
CA GLN A 961 -17.40 -10.77 -2.44
C GLN A 961 -17.02 -9.53 -1.65
N ILE A 962 -18.01 -8.65 -1.44
CA ILE A 962 -17.92 -7.51 -0.52
C ILE A 962 -18.82 -7.78 0.65
N TRP A 963 -18.28 -7.65 1.86
CA TRP A 963 -19.08 -7.60 3.06
C TRP A 963 -18.80 -6.33 3.85
N ILE A 964 -19.77 -5.91 4.65
CA ILE A 964 -19.67 -4.73 5.49
C ILE A 964 -20.39 -4.94 6.82
N VAL A 965 -19.74 -4.60 7.92
CA VAL A 965 -20.34 -4.55 9.26
C VAL A 965 -20.28 -3.12 9.77
N ARG A 966 -21.36 -2.64 10.38
CA ARG A 966 -21.30 -1.38 11.14
C ARG A 966 -20.80 -1.66 12.55
N THR A 967 -19.63 -1.14 12.93
CA THR A 967 -19.02 -1.37 14.25
C THR A 967 -19.40 -0.33 15.30
N LYS A 968 -19.87 0.87 14.90
CA LYS A 968 -20.37 1.94 15.79
C LYS A 968 -21.48 2.77 15.14
#